data_AF-A0A953J7J5-F1
#
_entry.id   AF-A0A953J7J5-F1
#
_cell.length_a   1.000
_cell.length_b   1.000
_cell.length_c   1.000
_cell.angle_alpha   90.00
_cell.angle_beta   90.00
_cell.angle_gamma   90.00
#
_symmetry.space_group_name_H-M   'P 1'
#
loop_
_entity.id
_entity.type
_entity.pdbx_description
1 polymer ?
#
loop_
_entity_poly.entity_id
_entity_poly.type
_entity_poly.pdbx_seq_one_letter_code
_entity_poly.pdbx_strand_id
1 'polypeptide(L)'
;RQQSVEEARALPGGKTGDRPDFRGDFHQGAERETFLRAKKLGFSDRQLALARGTTENEIRARRKSLGVIPTYRLVDTCAAEFEAYTPYYYSTYGDENERRESGRRKIMILGGGPNRIGQGIEFDYCCVHAAFALRELGFETVMVNSNPETVSTDYDTSDKLYFEPLTLEDVLNIYDQEKPEGVFVQFGGQTPLNLAGGLKAAGVPILGTQPESIEIAEDRQLFAAMLDKLGLRQTPNGSATSVAEAVAIAKKIGYPVLVRPSFVLGGRGMELVYNEPDLRRYVASAIDASERRAGFQLAPARGQIARRQPGDSHAGGLSAKGRLPDLRPILIDRFLEDAIEVDVDCISDGETTVIGAIMEHIEEAGIHSGDSACVIPTFSLSRKVLDEIAAATKAMARELRVRGLMNVQFAVKDDQVYVLEVNPRASRTVPFVSKAIGVPLAKLAATVMTGKSLRELGFTKEILPKHFSVKEAVFPFLRYEGLDISLGPEMKSTGEVMGIDVDLGLAYAKSQMAAPPPLPKGGRVFISVKDADKEAVIPVAREFLKLGFEIISTSGTAAALAAAKVKVTKVFKIHEGRPNVLDRIKNGDITFIINTPSGKIPREHEVVIRNAALAAKIPIMTTVRAALASANGIRSLQKRKVQVRSLQEYHASHR
;
A
#
# COMPACT_ATOMS: atom_id res chain seq x y z
N ARG A 1 58.78 12.46 30.44
CA ARG A 1 59.90 12.29 31.39
C ARG A 1 59.35 12.59 32.76
N GLN A 2 59.47 11.63 33.68
CA GLN A 2 59.27 11.81 35.11
C GLN A 2 60.23 12.89 35.66
N GLN A 3 59.93 13.37 36.87
CA GLN A 3 60.47 14.54 37.59
C GLN A 3 59.70 15.81 37.19
N SER A 4 58.82 16.36 38.03
CA SER A 4 59.02 16.66 39.45
C SER A 4 57.68 16.60 40.20
N VAL A 5 57.45 15.47 40.88
CA VAL A 5 56.44 15.32 41.94
C VAL A 5 57.21 15.40 43.25
N GLU A 6 57.60 16.61 43.65
CA GLU A 6 58.18 16.90 44.97
C GLU A 6 58.45 18.40 45.05
N GLU A 7 57.42 19.19 45.36
CA GLU A 7 57.52 20.53 45.98
C GLU A 7 56.13 21.16 46.05
N ALA A 8 55.35 20.77 47.06
CA ALA A 8 54.28 21.59 47.65
C ALA A 8 53.64 20.87 48.84
N ARG A 9 54.42 20.66 49.90
CA ARG A 9 53.89 20.40 51.24
C ARG A 9 54.61 21.30 52.23
N ALA A 10 54.00 22.45 52.55
CA ALA A 10 53.93 22.99 53.91
C ALA A 10 53.14 24.32 53.95
N LEU A 11 52.04 24.32 54.72
CA LEU A 11 51.53 25.34 55.66
C LEU A 11 49.99 25.56 55.60
N PRO A 12 49.35 25.94 56.74
CA PRO A 12 48.24 25.16 57.30
C PRO A 12 46.91 25.92 57.47
N GLY A 13 45.84 25.16 57.73
CA GLY A 13 44.67 25.59 58.52
C GLY A 13 43.61 26.42 57.78
N GLY A 14 42.48 25.79 57.42
CA GLY A 14 41.32 26.51 56.90
C GLY A 14 40.09 25.63 56.68
N LYS A 15 39.20 25.66 57.67
CA LYS A 15 37.77 25.29 57.74
C LYS A 15 37.14 24.48 56.58
N THR A 16 36.51 23.37 56.99
CA THR A 16 35.50 22.60 56.26
C THR A 16 34.30 23.47 55.83
N GLY A 17 34.07 23.58 54.53
CA GLY A 17 32.86 24.14 53.92
C GLY A 17 32.83 23.81 52.43
N ASP A 18 31.79 23.09 52.01
CA ASP A 18 31.33 22.80 50.64
C ASP A 18 32.38 22.55 49.53
N ARG A 19 32.65 21.27 49.27
CA ARG A 19 33.17 20.84 47.96
C ARG A 19 31.97 20.57 47.03
N PRO A 20 31.89 21.23 45.85
CA PRO A 20 30.97 20.80 44.80
C PRO A 20 31.24 19.34 44.45
N ASP A 21 30.19 18.54 44.26
CA ASP A 21 30.32 17.18 43.75
C ASP A 21 30.71 17.21 42.26
N PHE A 22 31.99 17.44 41.99
CA PHE A 22 32.54 17.48 40.63
C PHE A 22 32.40 16.14 39.90
N ARG A 23 32.21 15.01 40.59
CA ARG A 23 32.18 13.69 39.93
C ARG A 23 30.89 13.49 39.12
N GLY A 24 29.76 14.02 39.58
CA GLY A 24 28.49 13.97 38.84
C GLY A 24 28.53 14.69 37.50
N ASP A 25 29.16 15.88 37.45
CA ASP A 25 29.28 16.70 36.24
C ASP A 25 30.26 16.12 35.21
N PHE A 26 31.39 15.55 35.65
CA PHE A 26 32.36 14.90 34.75
C PHE A 26 31.75 13.69 34.02
N HIS A 27 30.95 12.88 34.72
CA HIS A 27 30.30 11.71 34.10
C HIS A 27 29.19 12.11 33.12
N GLN A 28 28.41 13.16 33.42
CA GLN A 28 27.40 13.67 32.50
C GLN A 28 28.03 14.30 31.24
N GLY A 29 29.15 15.02 31.38
CA GLY A 29 29.89 15.58 30.24
C GLY A 29 30.39 14.52 29.26
N ALA A 30 31.04 13.46 29.77
CA ALA A 30 31.54 12.36 28.94
C ALA A 30 30.41 11.57 28.25
N GLU A 31 29.28 11.38 28.94
CA GLU A 31 28.11 10.73 28.35
C GLU A 31 27.46 11.59 27.26
N ARG A 32 27.32 12.91 27.51
CA ARG A 32 26.84 13.87 26.52
C ARG A 32 27.69 13.84 25.25
N GLU A 33 29.01 13.88 25.37
CA GLU A 33 29.93 13.81 24.23
C GLU A 33 29.80 12.50 23.46
N THR A 34 29.63 11.38 24.17
CA THR A 34 29.41 10.07 23.55
C THR A 34 28.12 10.04 22.74
N PHE A 35 27.01 10.55 23.30
CA PHE A 35 25.76 10.68 22.57
C PHE A 35 25.90 11.62 21.38
N LEU A 36 26.44 12.82 21.57
CA LEU A 36 26.60 13.80 20.52
C LEU A 36 27.44 13.25 19.36
N ARG A 37 28.54 12.56 19.67
CA ARG A 37 29.38 11.88 18.67
C ARG A 37 28.59 10.82 17.91
N ALA A 38 27.86 9.96 18.61
CA ALA A 38 27.05 8.92 17.96
C ALA A 38 25.97 9.53 17.05
N LYS A 39 25.29 10.59 17.49
CA LYS A 39 24.27 11.28 16.69
C LYS A 39 24.87 12.02 15.49
N LYS A 40 26.05 12.65 15.63
CA LYS A 40 26.82 13.23 14.50
C LYS A 40 27.23 12.18 13.47
N LEU A 41 27.40 10.92 13.88
CA LEU A 41 27.67 9.80 12.98
C LEU A 41 26.40 9.18 12.35
N GLY A 42 25.21 9.70 12.68
CA GLY A 42 23.94 9.25 12.11
C GLY A 42 23.32 8.03 12.81
N PHE A 43 23.79 7.63 14.00
CA PHE A 43 23.15 6.55 14.74
C PHE A 43 21.76 6.96 15.24
N SER A 44 20.73 6.16 14.93
CA SER A 44 19.37 6.39 15.44
C SER A 44 19.24 6.00 16.91
N ASP A 45 18.27 6.59 17.60
CA ASP A 45 17.94 6.27 18.98
C ASP A 45 17.59 4.77 19.11
N ARG A 46 16.98 4.18 18.08
CA ARG A 46 16.73 2.74 17.98
C ARG A 46 18.01 1.89 17.90
N GLN A 47 19.00 2.28 17.10
CA GLN A 47 20.27 1.55 17.01
C GLN A 47 21.04 1.62 18.33
N LEU A 48 21.03 2.79 18.97
CA LEU A 48 21.65 2.98 20.28
C LEU A 48 20.92 2.18 21.37
N ALA A 49 19.59 2.09 21.29
CA ALA A 49 18.78 1.30 22.21
C ALA A 49 19.13 -0.20 22.12
N LEU A 50 19.23 -0.72 20.90
CA LEU A 50 19.66 -2.10 20.65
C LEU A 50 21.07 -2.36 21.19
N ALA A 51 22.02 -1.46 20.92
CA ALA A 51 23.39 -1.60 21.37
C ALA A 51 23.54 -1.57 22.91
N ARG A 52 22.62 -0.88 23.61
CA ARG A 52 22.63 -0.73 25.07
C ARG A 52 21.65 -1.65 25.80
N GLY A 53 20.84 -2.45 25.10
CA GLY A 53 19.82 -3.30 25.70
C GLY A 53 18.71 -2.51 26.43
N THR A 54 18.33 -1.35 25.89
CA THR A 54 17.33 -0.43 26.44
C THR A 54 16.26 -0.12 25.37
N THR A 55 15.31 0.77 25.64
CA THR A 55 14.27 1.17 24.70
C THR A 55 14.61 2.47 23.97
N GLU A 56 14.00 2.68 22.80
CA GLU A 56 14.16 3.91 22.01
C GLU A 56 13.73 5.16 22.81
N ASN A 57 12.66 5.05 23.60
CA ASN A 57 12.17 6.14 24.44
C ASN A 57 13.14 6.51 25.56
N GLU A 58 13.82 5.53 26.18
CA GLU A 58 14.84 5.78 27.20
C GLU A 58 16.06 6.48 26.60
N ILE A 59 16.50 6.06 25.41
CA ILE A 59 17.57 6.76 24.67
C ILE A 59 17.16 8.20 24.36
N ARG A 60 15.97 8.41 23.79
CA ARG A 60 15.45 9.75 23.46
C ARG A 60 15.40 10.64 24.69
N ALA A 61 14.83 10.16 25.79
CA ALA A 61 14.72 10.90 27.04
C ALA A 61 16.09 11.27 27.60
N ARG A 62 17.04 10.31 27.63
CA ARG A 62 18.40 10.55 28.12
C ARG A 62 19.12 11.57 27.24
N ARG A 63 19.06 11.39 25.92
CA ARG A 63 19.65 12.29 24.93
C ARG A 63 19.13 13.73 25.10
N LYS A 64 17.81 13.91 25.24
CA LYS A 64 17.19 15.22 25.51
C LYS A 64 17.61 15.81 26.86
N SER A 65 17.71 15.00 27.93
CA SER A 65 18.17 15.47 29.25
C SER A 65 19.60 16.01 29.24
N LEU A 66 20.43 15.54 28.31
CA LEU A 66 21.82 15.98 28.12
C LEU A 66 21.95 17.14 27.12
N GLY A 67 20.82 17.68 26.63
CA GLY A 67 20.79 18.76 25.65
C GLY A 67 21.31 18.35 24.26
N VAL A 68 21.31 17.05 23.94
CA VAL A 68 21.73 16.53 22.62
C VAL A 68 20.51 16.49 21.70
N ILE A 69 20.10 17.64 21.17
CA ILE A 69 18.97 17.76 20.25
C ILE A 69 19.47 18.04 18.83
N PRO A 70 18.75 17.62 17.77
CA PRO A 70 19.16 17.97 16.41
C PRO A 70 18.90 19.46 16.15
N THR A 71 19.74 20.03 15.29
CA THR A 71 19.51 21.32 14.65
C THR A 71 19.11 21.09 13.19
N TYR A 72 18.55 22.11 12.55
CA TYR A 72 18.17 22.05 11.14
C TYR A 72 18.93 23.08 10.33
N ARG A 73 19.43 22.67 9.17
CA ARG A 73 20.13 23.52 8.19
C ARG A 73 19.31 23.63 6.91
N LEU A 74 19.51 24.72 6.19
CA LEU A 74 18.86 25.01 4.92
C LEU A 74 19.66 24.43 3.76
N VAL A 75 18.94 23.97 2.73
CA VAL A 75 19.49 23.73 1.41
C VAL A 75 19.44 25.05 0.64
N ASP A 76 20.60 25.64 0.37
CA ASP A 76 20.74 26.98 -0.21
C ASP A 76 21.43 27.02 -1.59
N THR A 77 21.93 25.87 -2.06
CA THR A 77 22.74 25.70 -3.29
C THR A 77 24.12 26.36 -3.31
N CYS A 78 24.46 27.19 -2.32
CA CYS A 78 25.63 28.07 -2.31
C CYS A 78 26.49 27.98 -1.05
N ALA A 79 26.25 26.98 -0.19
CA ALA A 79 27.04 26.72 1.03
C ALA A 79 27.12 27.96 1.95
N ALA A 80 25.97 28.61 2.15
CA ALA A 80 25.78 29.82 2.93
C ALA A 80 26.53 31.07 2.42
N GLU A 81 26.97 31.10 1.16
CA GLU A 81 27.51 32.33 0.53
C GLU A 81 26.44 33.43 0.47
N PHE A 82 25.17 33.04 0.24
CA PHE A 82 24.02 33.94 0.20
C PHE A 82 22.92 33.48 1.16
N GLU A 83 22.12 34.43 1.65
CA GLU A 83 20.94 34.11 2.46
C GLU A 83 19.90 33.38 1.61
N ALA A 84 19.55 32.15 2.00
CA ALA A 84 18.47 31.40 1.36
C ALA A 84 17.11 31.76 1.96
N TYR A 85 16.13 32.03 1.10
CA TYR A 85 14.73 32.21 1.52
C TYR A 85 13.90 30.92 1.39
N THR A 86 14.42 29.92 0.68
CA THR A 86 13.77 28.64 0.44
C THR A 86 13.62 27.85 1.76
N PRO A 87 12.43 27.33 2.08
CA PRO A 87 12.18 26.71 3.38
C PRO A 87 12.47 25.20 3.36
N TYR A 88 13.64 24.81 2.82
CA TYR A 88 14.06 23.43 2.64
C TYR A 88 15.11 23.06 3.71
N TYR A 89 14.69 22.26 4.69
CA TYR A 89 15.48 21.83 5.84
C TYR A 89 15.91 20.36 5.78
N TYR A 90 17.06 20.08 6.40
CA TYR A 90 17.50 18.75 6.82
C TYR A 90 18.11 18.81 8.23
N SER A 91 18.04 17.71 8.98
CA SER A 91 18.55 17.64 10.34
C SER A 91 20.05 17.34 10.39
N THR A 92 20.69 17.85 11.42
CA THR A 92 22.07 17.54 11.78
C THR A 92 22.25 17.71 13.29
N TYR A 93 23.40 17.31 13.81
CA TYR A 93 23.78 17.57 15.21
C TYR A 93 24.90 18.61 15.25
N GLY A 94 24.63 19.78 14.67
CA GLY A 94 25.55 20.91 14.58
C GLY A 94 25.32 21.95 15.67
N ASP A 95 26.03 23.07 15.57
CA ASP A 95 25.97 24.14 16.57
C ASP A 95 24.88 25.18 16.25
N GLU A 96 24.52 25.33 14.98
CA GLU A 96 23.54 26.31 14.50
C GLU A 96 22.25 25.65 14.04
N ASN A 97 21.13 26.31 14.31
CA ASN A 97 19.78 25.89 13.92
C ASN A 97 19.12 27.02 13.11
N GLU A 98 19.01 26.81 11.79
CA GLU A 98 18.48 27.78 10.82
C GLU A 98 16.97 27.69 10.65
N ARG A 99 16.32 26.82 11.43
CA ARG A 99 14.86 26.68 11.47
C ARG A 99 14.21 28.01 11.86
N ARG A 100 13.30 28.50 11.01
CA ARG A 100 12.65 29.80 11.18
C ARG A 100 11.30 29.68 11.88
N GLU A 101 11.06 30.52 12.89
CA GLU A 101 9.77 30.65 13.55
C GLU A 101 8.93 31.74 12.83
N SER A 102 7.68 31.43 12.48
CA SER A 102 6.78 32.37 11.79
C SER A 102 5.67 32.94 12.69
N GLY A 103 5.43 32.31 13.85
CA GLY A 103 4.27 32.61 14.71
C GLY A 103 2.90 32.21 14.11
N ARG A 104 2.86 31.69 12.88
CA ARG A 104 1.63 31.24 12.22
C ARG A 104 1.14 29.92 12.82
N ARG A 105 -0.16 29.68 12.68
CA ARG A 105 -0.80 28.40 12.99
C ARG A 105 -0.30 27.34 12.02
N LYS A 106 0.21 26.22 12.52
CA LYS A 106 0.88 25.20 11.70
C LYS A 106 0.15 23.87 11.70
N ILE A 107 0.14 23.21 10.54
CA ILE A 107 -0.25 21.80 10.44
C ILE A 107 0.87 21.05 9.73
N MET A 108 1.26 19.91 10.32
CA MET A 108 2.27 19.03 9.77
C MET A 108 1.62 17.92 8.95
N ILE A 109 2.21 17.61 7.79
CA ILE A 109 1.78 16.55 6.88
C ILE A 109 2.92 15.55 6.76
N LEU A 110 2.66 14.29 7.09
CA LEU A 110 3.63 13.21 6.91
C LEU A 110 3.42 12.55 5.54
N GLY A 111 4.47 12.54 4.73
CA GLY A 111 4.53 11.86 3.44
C GLY A 111 4.58 10.33 3.57
N GLY A 112 4.91 9.64 2.48
CA GLY A 112 5.02 8.17 2.46
C GLY A 112 6.43 7.61 2.55
N GLY A 113 7.45 8.45 2.35
CA GLY A 113 8.82 7.99 2.11
C GLY A 113 8.96 7.43 0.68
N PRO A 114 9.93 6.52 0.44
CA PRO A 114 10.21 6.03 -0.91
C PRO A 114 9.02 5.26 -1.50
N ASN A 115 8.78 5.48 -2.79
CA ASN A 115 7.80 4.75 -3.57
C ASN A 115 8.15 3.25 -3.62
N ARG A 116 7.12 2.40 -3.52
CA ARG A 116 7.22 0.94 -3.65
C ARG A 116 5.89 0.38 -4.14
N ILE A 117 5.88 -0.85 -4.64
CA ILE A 117 4.63 -1.54 -5.01
C ILE A 117 3.65 -1.50 -3.82
N GLY A 118 2.43 -1.03 -4.07
CA GLY A 118 1.40 -0.79 -3.06
C GLY A 118 1.45 0.57 -2.35
N GLN A 119 2.55 1.32 -2.47
CA GLN A 119 2.74 2.69 -1.96
C GLN A 119 3.41 3.57 -3.01
N GLY A 120 2.62 4.08 -3.94
CA GLY A 120 3.11 4.93 -5.01
C GLY A 120 2.76 6.40 -4.84
N ILE A 121 2.79 7.07 -5.98
CA ILE A 121 2.53 8.51 -6.15
C ILE A 121 1.10 8.92 -5.76
N GLU A 122 0.19 7.97 -5.61
CA GLU A 122 -1.20 8.25 -5.24
C GLU A 122 -1.32 8.86 -3.84
N PHE A 123 -0.44 8.44 -2.93
CA PHE A 123 -0.33 8.98 -1.59
C PHE A 123 0.36 10.35 -1.58
N ASP A 124 1.38 10.53 -2.43
CA ASP A 124 2.04 11.83 -2.64
C ASP A 124 1.03 12.89 -3.13
N TYR A 125 0.21 12.54 -4.13
CA TYR A 125 -0.89 13.37 -4.60
C TYR A 125 -1.81 13.83 -3.46
N CYS A 126 -2.15 12.92 -2.53
CA CYS A 126 -2.98 13.26 -1.38
C CYS A 126 -2.29 14.25 -0.44
N CYS A 127 -1.00 14.05 -0.14
CA CYS A 127 -0.19 14.96 0.68
C CYS A 127 -0.08 16.36 0.06
N VAL A 128 0.17 16.44 -1.26
CA VAL A 128 0.23 17.71 -2.01
C VAL A 128 -1.10 18.45 -1.95
N HIS A 129 -2.21 17.77 -2.22
CA HIS A 129 -3.54 18.37 -2.15
C HIS A 129 -3.92 18.81 -0.74
N ALA A 130 -3.42 18.14 0.30
CA ALA A 130 -3.58 18.56 1.67
C ALA A 130 -2.82 19.86 1.97
N ALA A 131 -1.57 19.99 1.50
CA ALA A 131 -0.79 21.21 1.64
C ALA A 131 -1.50 22.40 0.96
N PHE A 132 -2.03 22.21 -0.25
CA PHE A 132 -2.80 23.24 -0.94
C PHE A 132 -4.08 23.63 -0.19
N ALA A 133 -4.82 22.66 0.36
CA ALA A 133 -6.01 22.95 1.18
C ALA A 133 -5.66 23.81 2.40
N LEU A 134 -4.62 23.42 3.12
CA LEU A 134 -4.20 24.06 4.36
C LEU A 134 -3.67 25.48 4.13
N ARG A 135 -2.91 25.69 3.05
CA ARG A 135 -2.44 27.01 2.61
C ARG A 135 -3.62 27.94 2.33
N GLU A 136 -4.66 27.48 1.65
CA GLU A 136 -5.88 28.26 1.39
C GLU A 136 -6.68 28.58 2.66
N LEU A 137 -6.57 27.75 3.70
CA LEU A 137 -7.14 27.98 5.03
C LEU A 137 -6.27 28.89 5.90
N GLY A 138 -5.11 29.33 5.41
CA GLY A 138 -4.20 30.24 6.09
C GLY A 138 -3.19 29.58 7.03
N PHE A 139 -3.16 28.24 7.12
CA PHE A 139 -2.15 27.53 7.90
C PHE A 139 -0.78 27.62 7.24
N GLU A 140 0.26 27.65 8.07
CA GLU A 140 1.62 27.33 7.64
C GLU A 140 1.77 25.80 7.57
N THR A 141 2.11 25.30 6.39
CA THR A 141 2.20 23.86 6.11
C THR A 141 3.61 23.35 6.34
N VAL A 142 3.75 22.30 7.15
CA VAL A 142 5.03 21.62 7.42
C VAL A 142 5.00 20.24 6.78
N MET A 143 5.65 20.08 5.63
CA MET A 143 5.78 18.79 4.96
C MET A 143 7.00 18.04 5.51
N VAL A 144 6.81 16.76 5.85
CA VAL A 144 7.91 15.86 6.22
C VAL A 144 7.87 14.66 5.28
N ASN A 145 8.89 14.51 4.44
CA ASN A 145 9.03 13.39 3.51
C ASN A 145 10.49 13.23 3.06
N SER A 146 10.87 12.06 2.55
CA SER A 146 12.25 11.77 2.12
C SER A 146 12.35 11.22 0.69
N ASN A 147 11.27 11.28 -0.07
CA ASN A 147 11.28 10.81 -1.46
C ASN A 147 11.76 11.93 -2.38
N PRO A 148 12.90 11.79 -3.09
CA PRO A 148 13.38 12.83 -3.99
C PRO A 148 12.58 12.95 -5.30
N GLU A 149 11.73 11.97 -5.63
CA GLU A 149 11.01 11.92 -6.91
C GLU A 149 9.67 12.67 -6.89
N THR A 150 9.24 13.14 -5.72
CA THR A 150 7.84 13.52 -5.47
C THR A 150 7.60 15.02 -5.50
N VAL A 151 6.35 15.42 -5.77
CA VAL A 151 5.96 16.82 -5.73
C VAL A 151 5.83 17.31 -4.28
N SER A 152 5.54 16.44 -3.30
CA SER A 152 5.54 16.86 -1.88
C SER A 152 6.89 17.36 -1.38
N THR A 153 7.99 16.90 -1.98
CA THR A 153 9.36 17.31 -1.63
C THR A 153 9.88 18.43 -2.53
N ASP A 154 9.01 19.02 -3.35
CA ASP A 154 9.25 20.33 -3.94
C ASP A 154 9.01 21.41 -2.88
N TYR A 155 9.95 22.34 -2.73
CA TYR A 155 9.86 23.42 -1.74
C TYR A 155 8.72 24.42 -2.05
N ASP A 156 8.18 24.45 -3.27
CA ASP A 156 7.02 25.27 -3.62
C ASP A 156 5.69 24.70 -3.07
N THR A 157 5.67 23.41 -2.72
CA THR A 157 4.46 22.70 -2.29
C THR A 157 4.01 23.07 -0.87
N SER A 158 4.95 23.33 0.04
CA SER A 158 4.66 23.65 1.44
C SER A 158 5.40 24.91 1.91
N ASP A 159 4.93 25.52 3.00
CA ASP A 159 5.62 26.68 3.60
C ASP A 159 6.94 26.26 4.26
N LYS A 160 7.05 24.99 4.69
CA LYS A 160 8.26 24.36 5.21
C LYS A 160 8.37 22.92 4.73
N LEU A 161 9.54 22.54 4.26
CA LEU A 161 9.88 21.19 3.84
C LEU A 161 11.00 20.65 4.72
N TYR A 162 10.74 19.56 5.41
CA TYR A 162 11.76 18.77 6.10
C TYR A 162 12.02 17.51 5.29
N PHE A 163 13.19 17.46 4.65
CA PHE A 163 13.61 16.29 3.88
C PHE A 163 14.24 15.25 4.80
N GLU A 164 13.38 14.61 5.59
CA GLU A 164 13.77 13.79 6.73
C GLU A 164 13.18 12.37 6.64
N PRO A 165 13.86 11.37 7.22
CA PRO A 165 13.28 10.03 7.33
C PRO A 165 11.95 10.06 8.09
N LEU A 166 10.98 9.25 7.65
CA LEU A 166 9.71 9.10 8.34
C LEU A 166 9.83 8.04 9.44
N THR A 167 10.56 8.38 10.50
CA THR A 167 10.66 7.60 11.73
C THR A 167 10.00 8.36 12.88
N LEU A 168 9.68 7.65 13.96
CA LEU A 168 9.12 8.28 15.16
C LEU A 168 10.09 9.30 15.75
N GLU A 169 11.39 8.98 15.76
CA GLU A 169 12.44 9.86 16.26
C GLU A 169 12.48 11.19 15.51
N ASP A 170 12.59 11.12 14.18
CA ASP A 170 12.79 12.29 13.31
C ASP A 170 11.55 13.18 13.29
N VAL A 171 10.36 12.57 13.17
CA VAL A 171 9.09 13.31 13.21
C VAL A 171 8.90 14.00 14.56
N LEU A 172 9.22 13.34 15.68
CA LEU A 172 9.13 13.98 17.00
C LEU A 172 10.18 15.07 17.19
N ASN A 173 11.37 14.94 16.60
CA ASN A 173 12.39 16.00 16.62
C ASN A 173 11.87 17.28 15.94
N ILE A 174 11.18 17.13 14.80
CA ILE A 174 10.57 18.27 14.08
C ILE A 174 9.39 18.82 14.89
N TYR A 175 8.51 17.94 15.37
CA TYR A 175 7.33 18.32 16.15
C TYR A 175 7.68 19.11 17.42
N ASP A 176 8.70 18.66 18.17
CA ASP A 176 9.16 19.31 19.40
C ASP A 176 9.60 20.77 19.15
N GLN A 177 10.13 21.07 17.96
CA GLN A 177 10.62 22.40 17.59
C GLN A 177 9.54 23.24 16.90
N GLU A 178 8.80 22.67 15.94
CA GLU A 178 7.77 23.40 15.18
C GLU A 178 6.47 23.62 15.97
N LYS A 179 6.14 22.71 16.89
CA LYS A 179 4.91 22.71 17.71
C LYS A 179 3.64 22.97 16.90
N PRO A 180 3.37 22.18 15.84
CA PRO A 180 2.15 22.34 15.05
C PRO A 180 0.90 22.07 15.89
N GLU A 181 -0.22 22.68 15.50
CA GLU A 181 -1.53 22.44 16.14
C GLU A 181 -2.04 21.03 15.89
N GLY A 182 -1.54 20.38 14.83
CA GLY A 182 -2.01 19.09 14.40
C GLY A 182 -1.10 18.42 13.39
N VAL A 183 -1.17 17.09 13.34
CA VAL A 183 -0.43 16.26 12.38
C VAL A 183 -1.40 15.40 11.57
N PHE A 184 -1.23 15.39 10.26
CA PHE A 184 -1.91 14.48 9.33
C PHE A 184 -1.04 13.24 9.10
N VAL A 185 -1.61 12.07 9.38
CA VAL A 185 -0.95 10.77 9.20
C VAL A 185 -1.65 9.90 8.15
N GLN A 186 -2.84 10.28 7.70
CA GLN A 186 -3.76 9.44 6.92
C GLN A 186 -3.56 9.54 5.39
N PHE A 187 -2.67 10.42 4.91
CA PHE A 187 -2.47 10.66 3.47
C PHE A 187 -1.24 9.96 2.90
N GLY A 188 -0.16 9.80 3.67
CA GLY A 188 1.09 9.20 3.19
C GLY A 188 1.13 7.66 3.15
N GLY A 189 -0.02 6.99 3.24
CA GLY A 189 -0.09 5.51 3.24
C GLY A 189 0.39 4.88 4.56
N GLN A 190 0.89 3.64 4.51
CA GLN A 190 1.20 2.84 5.72
C GLN A 190 2.35 3.41 6.56
N THR A 191 3.32 4.12 5.95
CA THR A 191 4.50 4.62 6.68
C THR A 191 4.08 5.54 7.84
N PRO A 192 3.34 6.64 7.62
CA PRO A 192 2.85 7.48 8.72
C PRO A 192 1.75 6.82 9.56
N LEU A 193 0.95 5.92 9.00
CA LEU A 193 -0.03 5.15 9.78
C LEU A 193 0.65 4.33 10.89
N ASN A 194 1.76 3.67 10.58
CA ASN A 194 2.54 2.91 11.56
C ASN A 194 3.16 3.79 12.66
N LEU A 195 3.33 5.10 12.41
CA LEU A 195 3.84 6.05 13.40
C LEU A 195 2.73 6.61 14.30
N ALA A 196 1.46 6.52 13.88
CA ALA A 196 0.35 7.22 14.52
C ALA A 196 0.18 6.88 16.01
N GLY A 197 0.32 5.59 16.37
CA GLY A 197 0.26 5.16 17.77
C GLY A 197 1.40 5.72 18.62
N GLY A 198 2.64 5.72 18.10
CA GLY A 198 3.81 6.28 18.78
C GLY A 198 3.71 7.81 18.94
N LEU A 199 3.23 8.50 17.91
CA LEU A 199 3.01 9.95 17.94
C LEU A 199 1.93 10.31 18.97
N LYS A 200 0.81 9.58 18.99
CA LYS A 200 -0.25 9.78 19.98
C LYS A 200 0.23 9.53 21.41
N ALA A 201 1.00 8.46 21.64
CA ALA A 201 1.59 8.17 22.94
C ALA A 201 2.58 9.27 23.41
N ALA A 202 3.21 9.97 22.48
CA ALA A 202 4.06 11.13 22.75
C ALA A 202 3.28 12.45 22.94
N GLY A 203 1.94 12.43 22.89
CA GLY A 203 1.09 13.61 23.07
C GLY A 203 0.93 14.47 21.82
N VAL A 204 1.25 13.95 20.63
CA VAL A 204 1.06 14.66 19.36
C VAL A 204 -0.44 14.69 18.99
N PRO A 205 -1.03 15.87 18.71
CA PRO A 205 -2.42 15.99 18.27
C PRO A 205 -2.57 15.47 16.83
N ILE A 206 -3.14 14.28 16.70
CA ILE A 206 -3.51 13.72 15.39
C ILE A 206 -4.86 14.28 14.97
N LEU A 207 -4.90 14.99 13.84
CA LEU A 207 -6.14 15.53 13.25
C LEU A 207 -6.79 14.50 12.32
N GLY A 208 -8.10 14.58 12.15
CA GLY A 208 -8.87 13.61 11.35
C GLY A 208 -9.19 12.33 12.10
N THR A 209 -9.32 11.22 11.36
CA THR A 209 -9.62 9.90 11.93
C THR A 209 -8.54 9.48 12.92
N GLN A 210 -8.96 9.08 14.12
CA GLN A 210 -8.08 8.80 15.24
C GLN A 210 -7.37 7.44 15.10
N PRO A 211 -6.16 7.27 15.68
CA PRO A 211 -5.42 6.01 15.61
C PRO A 211 -6.21 4.78 16.09
N GLU A 212 -7.07 4.92 17.09
CA GLU A 212 -7.92 3.83 17.60
C GLU A 212 -8.94 3.37 16.56
N SER A 213 -9.50 4.30 15.77
CA SER A 213 -10.40 3.95 14.67
C SER A 213 -9.66 3.21 13.55
N ILE A 214 -8.40 3.58 13.31
CA ILE A 214 -7.53 2.88 12.36
C ILE A 214 -7.24 1.46 12.87
N GLU A 215 -6.94 1.31 14.16
CA GLU A 215 -6.71 0.01 14.80
C GLU A 215 -7.95 -0.89 14.76
N ILE A 216 -9.16 -0.37 15.00
CA ILE A 216 -10.41 -1.14 14.87
C ILE A 216 -10.58 -1.71 13.45
N ALA A 217 -10.14 -0.97 12.43
CA ALA A 217 -10.26 -1.39 11.04
C ALA A 217 -9.15 -2.36 10.60
N GLU A 218 -7.93 -2.22 11.15
CA GLU A 218 -6.79 -3.10 10.84
C GLU A 218 -6.77 -4.39 11.68
N ASP A 219 -7.27 -4.36 12.93
CA ASP A 219 -7.38 -5.54 13.79
C ASP A 219 -8.61 -6.38 13.43
N ARG A 220 -8.40 -7.67 13.15
CA ARG A 220 -9.47 -8.52 12.65
C ARG A 220 -10.56 -8.82 13.68
N GLN A 221 -10.23 -8.92 14.96
CA GLN A 221 -11.23 -9.22 15.99
C GLN A 221 -12.13 -8.00 16.22
N LEU A 222 -11.52 -6.82 16.31
CA LEU A 222 -12.25 -5.56 16.42
C LEU A 222 -13.08 -5.30 15.16
N PHE A 223 -12.51 -5.54 13.99
CA PHE A 223 -13.20 -5.40 12.71
C PHE A 223 -14.40 -6.35 12.60
N ALA A 224 -14.23 -7.63 12.92
CA ALA A 224 -15.31 -8.60 12.90
C ALA A 224 -16.44 -8.23 13.88
N ALA A 225 -16.09 -7.85 15.10
CA ALA A 225 -17.07 -7.41 16.11
C ALA A 225 -17.85 -6.17 15.65
N MET A 226 -17.18 -5.23 14.98
CA MET A 226 -17.80 -4.06 14.38
C MET A 226 -18.80 -4.45 13.29
N LEU A 227 -18.42 -5.35 12.36
CA LEU A 227 -19.32 -5.80 11.30
C LEU A 227 -20.54 -6.54 11.86
N ASP A 228 -20.34 -7.39 12.86
CA ASP A 228 -21.43 -8.10 13.55
C ASP A 228 -22.40 -7.12 14.22
N LYS A 229 -21.87 -6.09 14.91
CA LYS A 229 -22.68 -5.00 15.49
C LYS A 229 -23.51 -4.26 14.45
N LEU A 230 -22.96 -4.07 13.25
CA LEU A 230 -23.62 -3.37 12.15
C LEU A 230 -24.54 -4.28 11.31
N GLY A 231 -24.55 -5.60 11.58
CA GLY A 231 -25.30 -6.57 10.78
C GLY A 231 -24.77 -6.71 9.34
N LEU A 232 -23.49 -6.40 9.12
CA LEU A 232 -22.85 -6.47 7.80
C LEU A 232 -22.21 -7.83 7.57
N ARG A 233 -22.34 -8.37 6.36
CA ARG A 233 -21.77 -9.69 6.03
C ARG A 233 -20.27 -9.57 5.82
N GLN A 234 -19.55 -10.55 6.34
CA GLN A 234 -18.15 -10.84 6.04
C GLN A 234 -18.01 -12.31 5.66
N THR A 235 -16.93 -12.65 4.98
CA THR A 235 -16.61 -14.06 4.71
C THR A 235 -16.26 -14.78 6.02
N PRO A 236 -16.64 -16.06 6.19
CA PRO A 236 -16.19 -16.84 7.34
C PRO A 236 -14.66 -16.81 7.43
N ASN A 237 -14.12 -16.51 8.61
CA ASN A 237 -12.69 -16.26 8.79
C ASN A 237 -12.17 -16.75 10.15
N GLY A 238 -10.85 -16.76 10.30
CA GLY A 238 -10.17 -17.07 11.55
C GLY A 238 -8.70 -16.61 11.54
N SER A 239 -8.08 -16.64 12.72
CA SER A 239 -6.69 -16.24 12.95
C SER A 239 -5.91 -17.40 13.55
N ALA A 240 -4.75 -17.71 12.96
CA ALA A 240 -3.89 -18.81 13.37
C ALA A 240 -2.47 -18.33 13.70
N THR A 241 -1.88 -18.88 14.75
CA THR A 241 -0.47 -18.69 15.11
C THR A 241 0.36 -19.96 14.88
N SER A 242 -0.29 -21.06 14.55
CA SER A 242 0.36 -22.34 14.23
C SER A 242 -0.25 -23.01 13.00
N VAL A 243 0.50 -23.92 12.38
CA VAL A 243 0.01 -24.75 11.26
C VAL A 243 -1.22 -25.57 11.66
N ALA A 244 -1.25 -26.10 12.88
CA ALA A 244 -2.36 -26.93 13.36
C ALA A 244 -3.66 -26.11 13.49
N GLU A 245 -3.58 -24.91 14.08
CA GLU A 245 -4.70 -23.97 14.15
C GLU A 245 -5.19 -23.59 12.76
N ALA A 246 -4.25 -23.26 11.85
CA ALA A 246 -4.59 -22.87 10.49
C ALA A 246 -5.40 -23.94 9.76
N VAL A 247 -4.96 -25.20 9.85
CA VAL A 247 -5.65 -26.34 9.26
C VAL A 247 -7.03 -26.56 9.89
N ALA A 248 -7.16 -26.41 11.22
CA ALA A 248 -8.44 -26.55 11.90
C ALA A 248 -9.44 -25.47 11.46
N ILE A 249 -8.98 -24.23 11.34
CA ILE A 249 -9.77 -23.09 10.85
C ILE A 249 -10.19 -23.32 9.39
N ALA A 250 -9.27 -23.70 8.51
CA ALA A 250 -9.58 -23.96 7.11
C ALA A 250 -10.52 -25.16 6.91
N LYS A 251 -10.46 -26.19 7.77
CA LYS A 251 -11.43 -27.30 7.77
C LYS A 251 -12.83 -26.85 8.20
N LYS A 252 -12.91 -25.95 9.18
CA LYS A 252 -14.19 -25.38 9.65
C LYS A 252 -14.84 -24.48 8.59
N ILE A 253 -14.03 -23.66 7.92
CA ILE A 253 -14.50 -22.66 6.93
C ILE A 253 -14.68 -23.26 5.52
N GLY A 254 -13.87 -24.27 5.18
CA GLY A 254 -13.82 -24.93 3.88
C GLY A 254 -12.89 -24.22 2.88
N TYR A 255 -12.32 -25.00 1.95
CA TYR A 255 -11.50 -24.51 0.84
C TYR A 255 -12.33 -24.10 -0.40
N PRO A 256 -11.87 -23.15 -1.24
CA PRO A 256 -10.60 -22.43 -1.09
C PRO A 256 -10.62 -21.35 0.01
N VAL A 257 -9.43 -21.05 0.54
CA VAL A 257 -9.20 -20.00 1.53
C VAL A 257 -8.14 -19.01 1.04
N LEU A 258 -8.31 -17.74 1.38
CA LEU A 258 -7.28 -16.72 1.26
C LEU A 258 -6.50 -16.67 2.58
N VAL A 259 -5.19 -16.84 2.51
CA VAL A 259 -4.30 -16.70 3.67
C VAL A 259 -3.50 -15.42 3.56
N ARG A 260 -3.38 -14.68 4.67
CA ARG A 260 -2.66 -13.40 4.68
C ARG A 260 -1.92 -13.13 5.99
N PRO A 261 -0.74 -12.50 5.95
CA PRO A 261 -0.10 -11.97 7.15
C PRO A 261 -0.87 -10.74 7.68
N SER A 262 -0.83 -10.50 8.99
CA SER A 262 -1.43 -9.30 9.59
C SER A 262 -0.56 -8.04 9.39
N PHE A 263 -1.19 -6.86 9.33
CA PHE A 263 -0.55 -5.53 9.20
C PHE A 263 0.34 -5.37 7.95
N VAL A 264 -0.18 -5.76 6.78
CA VAL A 264 0.49 -5.60 5.48
C VAL A 264 -0.37 -4.79 4.51
N LEU A 265 0.27 -4.02 3.64
CA LEU A 265 -0.37 -3.32 2.54
C LEU A 265 -0.04 -4.01 1.22
N GLY A 266 -0.92 -3.91 0.23
CA GLY A 266 -0.66 -4.38 -1.13
C GLY A 266 -0.72 -5.90 -1.28
N GLY A 267 -1.42 -6.58 -0.38
CA GLY A 267 -1.53 -8.04 -0.45
C GLY A 267 -0.22 -8.78 -0.15
N ARG A 268 0.74 -8.13 0.51
CA ARG A 268 2.09 -8.70 0.65
C ARG A 268 2.08 -10.05 1.35
N GLY A 269 2.53 -11.08 0.65
CA GLY A 269 2.53 -12.45 1.13
C GLY A 269 1.15 -13.10 1.23
N MET A 270 0.10 -12.52 0.65
CA MET A 270 -1.23 -13.16 0.56
C MET A 270 -1.22 -14.31 -0.46
N GLU A 271 -2.01 -15.36 -0.21
CA GLU A 271 -2.07 -16.52 -1.10
C GLU A 271 -3.46 -17.16 -1.13
N LEU A 272 -3.91 -17.58 -2.32
CA LEU A 272 -5.10 -18.42 -2.48
C LEU A 272 -4.71 -19.89 -2.35
N VAL A 273 -5.35 -20.58 -1.42
CA VAL A 273 -5.04 -21.97 -1.07
C VAL A 273 -6.28 -22.85 -1.26
N TYR A 274 -6.13 -23.94 -2.01
CA TYR A 274 -7.25 -24.81 -2.41
C TYR A 274 -7.28 -26.14 -1.65
N ASN A 275 -6.21 -26.48 -0.92
CA ASN A 275 -6.09 -27.76 -0.23
C ASN A 275 -5.18 -27.67 1.00
N GLU A 276 -5.28 -28.67 1.88
CA GLU A 276 -4.50 -28.73 3.13
C GLU A 276 -2.97 -28.82 2.93
N PRO A 277 -2.43 -29.63 2.00
CA PRO A 277 -0.98 -29.66 1.75
C PRO A 277 -0.40 -28.27 1.42
N ASP A 278 -1.07 -27.51 0.55
CA ASP A 278 -0.63 -26.16 0.18
C ASP A 278 -0.73 -25.20 1.37
N LEU A 279 -1.78 -25.31 2.20
CA LEU A 279 -1.93 -24.52 3.42
C LEU A 279 -0.77 -24.74 4.39
N ARG A 280 -0.45 -26.02 4.65
CA ARG A 280 0.65 -26.39 5.56
C ARG A 280 1.98 -25.82 5.10
N ARG A 281 2.27 -25.93 3.79
CA ARG A 281 3.49 -25.38 3.19
C ARG A 281 3.56 -23.86 3.36
N TYR A 282 2.48 -23.14 3.05
CA TYR A 282 2.42 -21.69 3.19
C TYR A 282 2.66 -21.25 4.64
N VAL A 283 1.87 -21.79 5.57
CA VAL A 283 1.90 -21.36 6.98
C VAL A 283 3.26 -21.65 7.61
N ALA A 284 3.87 -22.80 7.31
CA ALA A 284 5.22 -23.11 7.78
C ALA A 284 6.26 -22.10 7.26
N SER A 285 6.20 -21.74 5.97
CA SER A 285 7.10 -20.74 5.39
C SER A 285 6.86 -19.33 5.95
N ALA A 286 5.59 -18.97 6.21
CA ALA A 286 5.23 -17.66 6.73
C ALA A 286 5.68 -17.49 8.20
N ILE A 287 5.53 -18.53 9.02
CA ILE A 287 6.00 -18.54 10.41
C ILE A 287 7.54 -18.43 10.45
N ASP A 288 8.28 -19.24 9.69
CA ASP A 288 9.75 -19.16 9.63
C ASP A 288 10.24 -17.79 9.13
N ALA A 289 9.56 -17.18 8.15
CA ALA A 289 9.87 -15.82 7.71
C ALA A 289 9.61 -14.77 8.81
N SER A 290 8.55 -14.93 9.60
CA SER A 290 8.25 -14.08 10.76
C SER A 290 9.30 -14.25 11.86
N GLU A 291 9.71 -15.48 12.14
CA GLU A 291 10.76 -15.81 13.11
C GLU A 291 12.14 -15.28 12.70
N ARG A 292 12.50 -15.32 11.41
CA ARG A 292 13.74 -14.70 10.92
C ARG A 292 13.72 -13.17 11.01
N ARG A 293 12.58 -12.54 10.75
CA ARG A 293 12.40 -11.09 10.94
C ARG A 293 12.50 -10.70 12.42
N ALA A 294 11.93 -11.51 13.31
CA ALA A 294 12.09 -11.38 14.75
C ALA A 294 13.54 -11.67 15.22
N GLY A 295 14.20 -12.67 14.63
CA GLY A 295 15.58 -13.06 14.94
C GLY A 295 16.60 -12.03 14.48
N PHE A 296 16.34 -11.28 13.41
CA PHE A 296 17.14 -10.11 13.05
C PHE A 296 16.99 -8.96 14.06
N GLN A 297 15.92 -8.95 14.88
CA GLN A 297 15.75 -8.02 16.00
C GLN A 297 16.39 -8.51 17.31
N LEU A 298 16.75 -9.80 17.41
CA LEU A 298 17.27 -10.44 18.62
C LEU A 298 18.61 -11.15 18.44
N ALA A 299 19.32 -10.94 17.33
CA ALA A 299 20.62 -11.58 17.12
C ALA A 299 21.57 -11.19 18.26
N PRO A 300 22.03 -12.14 19.10
CA PRO A 300 22.93 -11.81 20.19
C PRO A 300 24.24 -11.34 19.58
N ALA A 301 24.82 -10.29 20.17
CA ALA A 301 26.14 -9.79 19.83
C ALA A 301 27.14 -10.95 19.86
N ARG A 302 27.55 -11.45 18.69
CA ARG A 302 28.65 -12.42 18.58
C ARG A 302 29.96 -11.68 18.82
N GLY A 303 30.33 -11.62 20.09
CA GLY A 303 31.67 -11.25 20.55
C GLY A 303 32.14 -12.24 21.60
N GLN A 304 32.27 -13.53 21.23
CA GLN A 304 33.14 -14.51 21.90
C GLN A 304 33.17 -15.80 21.07
N ILE A 305 34.21 -15.96 20.24
CA ILE A 305 34.64 -17.29 19.77
C ILE A 305 35.39 -17.90 20.96
N ALA A 306 34.66 -18.50 21.90
CA ALA A 306 35.25 -19.40 22.87
C ALA A 306 35.39 -20.78 22.21
N ARG A 307 36.62 -21.28 22.11
CA ARG A 307 36.94 -22.64 21.68
C ARG A 307 36.17 -23.62 22.58
N ARG A 308 35.24 -24.39 22.02
CA ARG A 308 34.63 -25.54 22.71
C ARG A 308 35.68 -26.65 22.83
N GLN A 309 36.04 -27.03 24.05
CA GLN A 309 36.57 -28.37 24.32
C GLN A 309 35.38 -29.34 24.46
N PRO A 310 35.50 -30.60 23.99
CA PRO A 310 34.43 -31.57 24.09
C PRO A 310 34.45 -32.24 25.46
N GLY A 311 33.39 -32.04 26.25
CA GLY A 311 33.15 -32.75 27.49
C GLY A 311 32.70 -31.84 28.62
N ASP A 312 31.45 -31.36 28.57
CA ASP A 312 30.72 -30.99 29.78
C ASP A 312 29.21 -31.02 29.49
N SER A 313 28.54 -31.93 30.18
CA SER A 313 27.10 -32.12 30.14
C SER A 313 26.49 -31.44 31.36
N HIS A 314 26.06 -30.18 31.25
CA HIS A 314 25.24 -29.55 32.28
C HIS A 314 24.00 -28.86 31.69
N ALA A 315 22.86 -29.42 32.09
CA ALA A 315 21.55 -28.80 32.05
C ALA A 315 21.56 -27.58 32.99
N GLY A 316 21.33 -26.40 32.43
CA GLY A 316 21.16 -25.16 33.17
C GLY A 316 20.16 -24.28 32.43
N GLY A 317 18.95 -24.18 32.97
CA GLY A 317 17.86 -23.40 32.39
C GLY A 317 18.17 -21.91 32.35
N LEU A 318 18.12 -21.33 31.15
CA LEU A 318 18.06 -19.88 30.95
C LEU A 318 16.60 -19.43 31.04
N SER A 319 16.19 -19.10 32.27
CA SER A 319 15.01 -18.30 32.55
C SER A 319 15.35 -16.83 32.27
N ALA A 320 15.15 -16.38 31.04
CA ALA A 320 15.08 -14.96 30.70
C ALA A 320 13.81 -14.73 29.89
N LYS A 321 12.74 -14.30 30.57
CA LYS A 321 11.48 -13.81 29.96
C LYS A 321 11.72 -12.47 29.27
N GLY A 322 12.51 -12.45 28.20
CA GLY A 322 12.35 -11.45 27.16
C GLY A 322 11.17 -11.88 26.31
N ARG A 323 10.10 -11.07 26.24
CA ARG A 323 8.99 -11.32 25.32
C ARG A 323 9.60 -11.41 23.90
N LEU A 324 9.56 -12.59 23.28
CA LEU A 324 9.71 -12.69 21.84
C LEU A 324 8.73 -11.69 21.21
N PRO A 325 9.10 -10.96 20.14
CA PRO A 325 8.11 -10.15 19.44
C PRO A 325 6.96 -11.06 19.04
N ASP A 326 5.73 -10.66 19.41
CA ASP A 326 4.52 -11.46 19.20
C ASP A 326 4.51 -11.99 17.76
N LEU A 327 4.46 -13.33 17.63
CA LEU A 327 4.25 -13.99 16.36
C LEU A 327 2.96 -13.43 15.77
N ARG A 328 3.09 -12.65 14.69
CA ARG A 328 1.93 -12.03 14.06
C ARG A 328 1.01 -13.15 13.54
N PRO A 329 -0.28 -13.12 13.86
CA PRO A 329 -1.19 -14.14 13.38
C PRO A 329 -1.30 -14.12 11.85
N ILE A 330 -1.50 -15.30 11.28
CA ILE A 330 -1.88 -15.52 9.89
C ILE A 330 -3.41 -15.59 9.85
N LEU A 331 -4.01 -14.74 9.04
CA LEU A 331 -5.45 -14.71 8.84
C LEU A 331 -5.84 -15.67 7.73
N ILE A 332 -6.99 -16.31 7.89
CA ILE A 332 -7.55 -17.28 6.97
C ILE A 332 -9.00 -16.90 6.73
N ASP A 333 -9.30 -16.50 5.50
CA ASP A 333 -10.63 -16.06 5.08
C ASP A 333 -11.19 -17.04 4.03
N ARG A 334 -12.49 -17.34 4.07
CA ARG A 334 -13.16 -18.07 2.98
C ARG A 334 -13.01 -17.26 1.71
N PHE A 335 -12.48 -17.87 0.66
CA PHE A 335 -12.42 -17.23 -0.63
C PHE A 335 -13.77 -17.32 -1.36
N LEU A 336 -14.23 -16.18 -1.90
CA LEU A 336 -15.44 -16.10 -2.69
C LEU A 336 -15.08 -16.19 -4.18
N GLU A 337 -15.09 -17.40 -4.72
CA GLU A 337 -14.89 -17.62 -6.15
C GLU A 337 -15.97 -16.92 -6.97
N ASP A 338 -15.59 -16.40 -8.14
CA ASP A 338 -16.46 -15.70 -9.10
C ASP A 338 -17.19 -14.46 -8.57
N ALA A 339 -16.73 -13.88 -7.46
CA ALA A 339 -17.30 -12.64 -6.92
C ALA A 339 -16.77 -11.41 -7.67
N ILE A 340 -17.60 -10.38 -7.77
CA ILE A 340 -17.22 -9.05 -8.27
C ILE A 340 -16.57 -8.29 -7.11
N GLU A 341 -15.35 -7.80 -7.30
CA GLU A 341 -14.72 -6.91 -6.32
C GLU A 341 -15.12 -5.45 -6.58
N VAL A 342 -15.34 -4.71 -5.50
CA VAL A 342 -15.79 -3.32 -5.53
C VAL A 342 -14.99 -2.49 -4.54
N ASP A 343 -14.41 -1.39 -5.00
CA ASP A 343 -13.81 -0.37 -4.15
C ASP A 343 -14.77 0.80 -3.98
N VAL A 344 -14.80 1.39 -2.79
CA VAL A 344 -15.59 2.59 -2.49
C VAL A 344 -14.73 3.58 -1.75
N ASP A 345 -14.51 4.75 -2.35
CA ASP A 345 -13.92 5.89 -1.65
C ASP A 345 -15.02 6.84 -1.18
N CYS A 346 -14.89 7.32 0.05
CA CYS A 346 -15.81 8.30 0.64
C CYS A 346 -15.10 9.31 1.53
N ILE A 347 -15.77 10.44 1.78
CA ILE A 347 -15.36 11.43 2.77
C ILE A 347 -16.43 11.49 3.86
N SER A 348 -16.00 11.55 5.12
CA SER A 348 -16.85 11.75 6.27
C SER A 348 -16.35 12.91 7.13
N ASP A 349 -17.26 13.74 7.63
CA ASP A 349 -16.97 14.77 8.65
C ASP A 349 -17.40 14.35 10.07
N GLY A 350 -17.87 13.11 10.21
CA GLY A 350 -18.40 12.53 11.46
C GLY A 350 -19.92 12.62 11.59
N GLU A 351 -20.59 13.48 10.82
CA GLU A 351 -22.06 13.56 10.74
C GLU A 351 -22.54 13.12 9.36
N THR A 352 -21.98 13.72 8.32
CA THR A 352 -22.29 13.48 6.91
C THR A 352 -21.17 12.63 6.30
N THR A 353 -21.56 11.56 5.60
CA THR A 353 -20.65 10.75 4.79
C THR A 353 -21.13 10.77 3.34
N VAL A 354 -20.25 11.18 2.43
CA VAL A 354 -20.52 11.26 1.00
C VAL A 354 -19.63 10.28 0.26
N ILE A 355 -20.25 9.45 -0.57
CA ILE A 355 -19.55 8.55 -1.48
C ILE A 355 -18.89 9.40 -2.56
N GLY A 356 -17.58 9.22 -2.73
CA GLY A 356 -16.83 9.80 -3.84
C GLY A 356 -17.12 9.05 -5.12
N ALA A 357 -16.90 7.74 -5.12
CA ALA A 357 -17.34 6.83 -6.17
C ALA A 357 -17.38 5.37 -5.68
N ILE A 358 -18.23 4.58 -6.33
CA ILE A 358 -18.22 3.11 -6.28
C ILE A 358 -17.56 2.62 -7.57
N MET A 359 -16.49 1.84 -7.43
CA MET A 359 -15.64 1.34 -8.51
C MET A 359 -15.82 -0.16 -8.66
N GLU A 360 -16.31 -0.60 -9.81
CA GLU A 360 -16.45 -2.03 -10.11
C GLU A 360 -15.18 -2.56 -10.79
N HIS A 361 -14.59 -3.62 -10.27
CA HIS A 361 -13.41 -4.25 -10.88
C HIS A 361 -13.80 -5.09 -12.09
N ILE A 362 -12.91 -5.11 -13.10
CA ILE A 362 -13.05 -6.00 -14.25
C ILE A 362 -12.68 -7.42 -13.84
N GLU A 363 -11.53 -7.61 -13.21
CA GLU A 363 -11.11 -8.88 -12.63
C GLU A 363 -12.03 -9.31 -11.48
N GLU A 364 -12.13 -10.62 -11.28
CA GLU A 364 -12.81 -11.20 -10.13
C GLU A 364 -12.05 -10.98 -8.82
N ALA A 365 -12.79 -11.03 -7.70
CA ALA A 365 -12.19 -10.98 -6.37
C ALA A 365 -11.14 -12.09 -6.22
N GLY A 366 -10.00 -11.75 -5.63
CA GLY A 366 -8.83 -12.64 -5.52
C GLY A 366 -7.66 -12.24 -6.43
N ILE A 367 -7.92 -11.36 -7.41
CA ILE A 367 -6.90 -10.50 -7.98
C ILE A 367 -6.86 -9.22 -7.15
N HIS A 368 -5.67 -8.82 -6.71
CA HIS A 368 -5.51 -7.67 -5.83
C HIS A 368 -6.04 -6.38 -6.49
N SER A 369 -6.85 -5.58 -5.77
CA SER A 369 -7.44 -4.31 -6.25
C SER A 369 -6.48 -3.34 -6.96
N GLY A 370 -5.23 -3.30 -6.51
CA GLY A 370 -4.16 -2.54 -7.14
C GLY A 370 -3.79 -3.00 -8.55
N ASP A 371 -3.88 -4.30 -8.84
CA ASP A 371 -3.58 -4.91 -10.13
C ASP A 371 -4.80 -5.06 -11.03
N SER A 372 -6.01 -4.96 -10.46
CA SER A 372 -7.27 -5.00 -11.22
C SER A 372 -7.52 -3.70 -11.97
N ALA A 373 -8.06 -3.81 -13.18
CA ALA A 373 -8.74 -2.71 -13.83
C ALA A 373 -10.06 -2.42 -13.12
N CYS A 374 -10.47 -1.16 -13.04
CA CYS A 374 -11.74 -0.80 -12.43
C CYS A 374 -12.45 0.34 -13.16
N VAL A 375 -13.77 0.42 -12.99
CA VAL A 375 -14.66 1.27 -13.76
C VAL A 375 -15.50 2.17 -12.87
N ILE A 376 -15.57 3.45 -13.22
CA ILE A 376 -16.53 4.43 -12.70
C ILE A 376 -17.36 4.98 -13.87
N PRO A 377 -18.70 5.00 -13.80
CA PRO A 377 -19.53 4.31 -12.81
C PRO A 377 -19.52 2.78 -13.02
N THR A 378 -20.01 2.03 -12.04
CA THR A 378 -20.21 0.58 -12.12
C THR A 378 -21.07 0.21 -13.35
N PHE A 379 -20.80 -0.93 -13.98
CA PHE A 379 -21.38 -1.30 -15.28
C PHE A 379 -22.28 -2.53 -15.25
N SER A 380 -22.19 -3.37 -14.22
CA SER A 380 -23.01 -4.59 -14.12
C SER A 380 -23.80 -4.72 -12.82
N LEU A 381 -23.44 -3.99 -11.77
CA LEU A 381 -24.12 -4.08 -10.47
C LEU A 381 -25.53 -3.49 -10.47
N SER A 382 -26.46 -4.18 -9.81
CA SER A 382 -27.84 -3.73 -9.68
C SER A 382 -27.97 -2.53 -8.74
N ARG A 383 -29.01 -1.72 -8.92
CA ARG A 383 -29.26 -0.55 -8.06
C ARG A 383 -29.37 -0.93 -6.57
N LYS A 384 -30.02 -2.07 -6.29
CA LYS A 384 -30.17 -2.62 -4.94
C LYS A 384 -28.81 -2.88 -4.29
N VAL A 385 -27.89 -3.52 -5.02
CA VAL A 385 -26.53 -3.80 -4.53
C VAL A 385 -25.77 -2.50 -4.28
N LEU A 386 -25.86 -1.52 -5.20
CA LEU A 386 -25.19 -0.22 -5.02
C LEU A 386 -25.71 0.54 -3.79
N ASP A 387 -27.03 0.51 -3.56
CA ASP A 387 -27.63 1.15 -2.39
C ASP A 387 -27.21 0.43 -1.09
N GLU A 388 -27.08 -0.90 -1.09
CA GLU A 388 -26.56 -1.70 0.05
C GLU A 388 -25.09 -1.37 0.35
N ILE A 389 -24.24 -1.32 -0.69
CA ILE A 389 -22.83 -0.92 -0.59
C ILE A 389 -22.72 0.49 0.01
N ALA A 390 -23.45 1.46 -0.54
CA ALA A 390 -23.43 2.84 -0.06
C ALA A 390 -23.91 2.95 1.40
N ALA A 391 -24.96 2.21 1.77
CA ALA A 391 -25.46 2.18 3.15
C ALA A 391 -24.43 1.55 4.12
N ALA A 392 -23.81 0.43 3.74
CA ALA A 392 -22.78 -0.24 4.53
C ALA A 392 -21.56 0.67 4.72
N THR A 393 -21.06 1.32 3.66
CA THR A 393 -19.95 2.27 3.75
C THR A 393 -20.25 3.41 4.72
N LYS A 394 -21.44 4.03 4.65
CA LYS A 394 -21.84 5.10 5.57
C LYS A 394 -21.98 4.61 7.01
N ALA A 395 -22.49 3.40 7.21
CA ALA A 395 -22.61 2.79 8.53
C ALA A 395 -21.24 2.56 9.18
N MET A 396 -20.28 2.01 8.42
CA MET A 396 -18.89 1.81 8.88
C MET A 396 -18.18 3.14 9.14
N ALA A 397 -18.36 4.15 8.27
CA ALA A 397 -17.79 5.48 8.47
C ALA A 397 -18.21 6.08 9.83
N ARG A 398 -19.49 5.95 10.17
CA ARG A 398 -20.06 6.44 11.42
C ARG A 398 -19.55 5.65 12.63
N GLU A 399 -19.50 4.32 12.54
CA GLU A 399 -19.02 3.47 13.63
C GLU A 399 -17.53 3.70 13.93
N LEU A 400 -16.71 3.82 12.89
CA LEU A 400 -15.29 4.17 13.00
C LEU A 400 -15.06 5.66 13.28
N ARG A 401 -16.12 6.49 13.35
CA ARG A 401 -16.04 7.94 13.58
C ARG A 401 -15.06 8.63 12.62
N VAL A 402 -15.11 8.25 11.34
CA VAL A 402 -14.21 8.75 10.31
C VAL A 402 -14.35 10.26 10.17
N ARG A 403 -13.19 10.94 10.14
CA ARG A 403 -13.04 12.36 9.81
C ARG A 403 -11.96 12.50 8.75
N GLY A 404 -12.35 12.74 7.50
CA GLY A 404 -11.49 12.72 6.33
C GLY A 404 -11.89 11.58 5.37
N LEU A 405 -10.89 11.00 4.70
CA LEU A 405 -11.08 9.91 3.73
C LEU A 405 -11.26 8.55 4.41
N MET A 406 -12.05 7.70 3.78
CA MET A 406 -12.10 6.26 4.03
C MET A 406 -12.34 5.52 2.72
N ASN A 407 -11.68 4.37 2.59
CA ASN A 407 -11.90 3.40 1.54
C ASN A 407 -12.51 2.12 2.12
N VAL A 408 -13.37 1.45 1.35
CA VAL A 408 -13.96 0.16 1.70
C VAL A 408 -13.91 -0.75 0.49
N GLN A 409 -13.53 -2.01 0.70
CA GLN A 409 -13.56 -3.05 -0.32
C GLN A 409 -14.67 -4.05 -0.02
N PHE A 410 -15.42 -4.40 -1.05
CA PHE A 410 -16.49 -5.39 -1.01
C PHE A 410 -16.28 -6.47 -2.05
N ALA A 411 -16.82 -7.65 -1.77
CA ALA A 411 -17.09 -8.68 -2.76
C ALA A 411 -18.61 -8.83 -2.93
N VAL A 412 -19.08 -8.90 -4.17
CA VAL A 412 -20.48 -9.13 -4.51
C VAL A 412 -20.61 -10.47 -5.19
N LYS A 413 -21.43 -11.36 -4.62
CA LYS A 413 -21.76 -12.66 -5.19
C LYS A 413 -23.24 -12.95 -5.02
N ASP A 414 -23.92 -13.32 -6.11
CA ASP A 414 -25.36 -13.64 -6.10
C ASP A 414 -26.22 -12.53 -5.44
N ASP A 415 -25.95 -11.26 -5.80
CA ASP A 415 -26.54 -10.05 -5.20
C ASP A 415 -26.34 -9.89 -3.68
N GLN A 416 -25.45 -10.69 -3.06
CA GLN A 416 -25.04 -10.52 -1.66
C GLN A 416 -23.75 -9.70 -1.58
N VAL A 417 -23.76 -8.69 -0.70
CA VAL A 417 -22.60 -7.83 -0.44
C VAL A 417 -21.84 -8.35 0.78
N TYR A 418 -20.54 -8.59 0.62
CA TYR A 418 -19.60 -9.00 1.67
C TYR A 418 -18.51 -7.94 1.84
N VAL A 419 -18.27 -7.50 3.07
CA VAL A 419 -17.16 -6.59 3.37
C VAL A 419 -15.85 -7.38 3.42
N LEU A 420 -14.83 -6.93 2.69
CA LEU A 420 -13.49 -7.51 2.69
C LEU A 420 -12.59 -6.80 3.70
N GLU A 421 -12.49 -5.47 3.57
CA GLU A 421 -11.71 -4.60 4.46
C GLU A 421 -12.21 -3.16 4.42
N VAL A 422 -11.83 -2.39 5.45
CA VAL A 422 -12.05 -0.94 5.54
C VAL A 422 -10.72 -0.28 5.86
N ASN A 423 -10.42 0.80 5.14
CA ASN A 423 -9.21 1.59 5.29
C ASN A 423 -9.61 3.04 5.65
N PRO A 424 -9.65 3.43 6.94
CA PRO A 424 -10.07 4.77 7.37
C PRO A 424 -8.99 5.84 7.15
N ARG A 425 -8.48 5.90 5.92
CA ARG A 425 -7.41 6.76 5.41
C ARG A 425 -7.59 7.00 3.91
N ALA A 426 -6.69 7.77 3.30
CA ALA A 426 -6.62 7.81 1.85
C ALA A 426 -6.23 6.44 1.27
N SER A 427 -6.85 6.11 0.14
CA SER A 427 -6.51 4.97 -0.71
C SER A 427 -5.78 5.44 -1.96
N ARG A 428 -5.20 4.49 -2.69
CA ARG A 428 -4.56 4.76 -3.97
C ARG A 428 -5.55 5.19 -5.05
N THR A 429 -6.84 4.90 -4.89
CA THR A 429 -7.88 5.23 -5.88
C THR A 429 -8.38 6.68 -5.79
N VAL A 430 -8.06 7.41 -4.71
CA VAL A 430 -8.49 8.80 -4.50
C VAL A 430 -8.14 9.75 -5.66
N PRO A 431 -6.93 9.72 -6.26
CA PRO A 431 -6.62 10.53 -7.43
C PRO A 431 -7.49 10.16 -8.63
N PHE A 432 -7.63 8.86 -8.94
CA PHE A 432 -8.48 8.36 -10.03
C PHE A 432 -9.94 8.82 -9.86
N VAL A 433 -10.51 8.62 -8.68
CA VAL A 433 -11.87 9.08 -8.35
C VAL A 433 -11.98 10.59 -8.52
N SER A 434 -11.02 11.35 -7.99
CA SER A 434 -11.02 12.82 -8.07
C SER A 434 -11.01 13.31 -9.52
N LYS A 435 -10.27 12.64 -10.41
CA LYS A 435 -10.22 12.98 -11.84
C LYS A 435 -11.47 12.54 -12.58
N ALA A 436 -12.08 11.41 -12.23
CA ALA A 436 -13.32 10.93 -12.83
C ALA A 436 -14.51 11.87 -12.54
N ILE A 437 -14.68 12.29 -11.29
CA ILE A 437 -15.83 13.11 -10.89
C ILE A 437 -15.56 14.63 -10.93
N GLY A 438 -14.30 15.04 -11.09
CA GLY A 438 -13.90 16.45 -11.13
C GLY A 438 -13.89 17.15 -9.77
N VAL A 439 -13.80 16.39 -8.67
CA VAL A 439 -13.76 16.92 -7.30
C VAL A 439 -12.45 16.52 -6.62
N PRO A 440 -11.68 17.45 -6.03
CA PRO A 440 -10.42 17.14 -5.37
C PRO A 440 -10.66 16.55 -3.97
N LEU A 441 -10.93 15.24 -3.88
CA LEU A 441 -11.34 14.58 -2.64
C LEU A 441 -10.31 14.74 -1.50
N ALA A 442 -9.01 14.60 -1.78
CA ALA A 442 -7.96 14.80 -0.77
C ALA A 442 -7.96 16.22 -0.18
N LYS A 443 -8.23 17.23 -1.01
CA LYS A 443 -8.31 18.64 -0.59
C LYS A 443 -9.52 18.89 0.32
N LEU A 444 -10.69 18.33 -0.05
CA LEU A 444 -11.90 18.39 0.78
C LEU A 444 -11.69 17.68 2.11
N ALA A 445 -11.11 16.48 2.09
CA ALA A 445 -10.84 15.70 3.28
C ALA A 445 -9.86 16.41 4.23
N ALA A 446 -8.77 17.01 3.69
CA ALA A 446 -7.84 17.82 4.47
C ALA A 446 -8.57 18.97 5.18
N THR A 447 -9.48 19.64 4.46
CA THR A 447 -10.30 20.72 5.03
C THR A 447 -11.25 20.21 6.13
N VAL A 448 -11.86 19.04 5.94
CA VAL A 448 -12.70 18.38 6.96
C VAL A 448 -11.89 18.00 8.20
N MET A 449 -10.67 17.53 8.03
CA MET A 449 -9.77 17.17 9.13
C MET A 449 -9.37 18.38 10.00
N THR A 450 -9.51 19.61 9.48
CA THR A 450 -9.35 20.86 10.26
C THR A 450 -10.61 21.34 10.96
N GLY A 451 -11.75 20.66 10.78
CA GLY A 451 -13.00 20.92 11.50
C GLY A 451 -14.16 21.46 10.66
N LYS A 452 -13.98 21.72 9.35
CA LYS A 452 -15.11 22.11 8.49
C LYS A 452 -16.01 20.91 8.18
N SER A 453 -17.31 21.13 8.12
CA SER A 453 -18.27 20.12 7.67
C SER A 453 -18.37 20.04 6.15
N LEU A 454 -18.79 18.89 5.64
CA LEU A 454 -19.12 18.69 4.23
C LEU A 454 -20.28 19.58 3.76
N ARG A 455 -21.18 19.95 4.68
CA ARG A 455 -22.26 20.91 4.42
C ARG A 455 -21.72 22.31 4.12
N GLU A 456 -20.77 22.80 4.93
CA GLU A 456 -20.10 24.08 4.69
C GLU A 456 -19.29 24.08 3.39
N LEU A 457 -18.75 22.93 2.99
CA LEU A 457 -18.01 22.75 1.75
C LEU A 457 -18.89 22.52 0.51
N GLY A 458 -20.22 22.39 0.68
CA GLY A 458 -21.17 22.14 -0.40
C GLY A 458 -21.05 20.74 -1.04
N PHE A 459 -20.29 19.82 -0.44
CA PHE A 459 -20.12 18.46 -0.95
C PHE A 459 -20.96 17.49 -0.13
N THR A 460 -22.27 17.47 -0.37
CA THR A 460 -23.24 16.70 0.42
C THR A 460 -23.87 15.52 -0.34
N LYS A 461 -23.54 15.34 -1.61
CA LYS A 461 -24.14 14.31 -2.48
C LYS A 461 -23.05 13.72 -3.37
N GLU A 462 -23.21 12.43 -3.67
CA GLU A 462 -22.38 11.71 -4.64
C GLU A 462 -22.58 12.31 -6.04
N ILE A 463 -21.48 12.38 -6.81
CA ILE A 463 -21.48 12.84 -8.19
C ILE A 463 -21.29 11.63 -9.10
N LEU A 464 -22.31 11.32 -9.91
CA LEU A 464 -22.24 10.27 -10.91
C LEU A 464 -21.85 10.87 -12.27
N PRO A 465 -20.69 10.52 -12.83
CA PRO A 465 -20.26 11.06 -14.11
C PRO A 465 -21.09 10.55 -15.27
N LYS A 466 -21.30 11.39 -16.29
CA LYS A 466 -22.00 11.04 -17.56
C LYS A 466 -21.12 10.27 -18.55
N HIS A 467 -19.95 9.84 -18.12
CA HIS A 467 -18.95 9.16 -18.92
C HIS A 467 -18.37 8.00 -18.08
N PHE A 468 -17.73 7.04 -18.76
CA PHE A 468 -16.97 6.00 -18.12
C PHE A 468 -15.51 6.41 -17.99
N SER A 469 -14.95 6.13 -16.82
CA SER A 469 -13.54 6.23 -16.49
C SER A 469 -13.06 4.83 -16.11
N VAL A 470 -12.05 4.35 -16.82
CA VAL A 470 -11.45 3.02 -16.59
C VAL A 470 -10.02 3.20 -16.13
N LYS A 471 -9.71 2.72 -14.93
CA LYS A 471 -8.33 2.56 -14.45
C LYS A 471 -7.79 1.22 -14.97
N GLU A 472 -6.56 1.20 -15.45
CA GLU A 472 -5.81 -0.02 -15.75
C GLU A 472 -4.42 0.04 -15.08
N ALA A 473 -3.93 -1.11 -14.62
CA ALA A 473 -2.66 -1.26 -13.97
C ALA A 473 -1.50 -1.39 -14.97
N VAL A 474 -0.34 -0.82 -14.63
CA VAL A 474 0.91 -0.92 -15.40
C VAL A 474 1.88 -1.81 -14.63
N PHE A 475 2.35 -2.85 -15.31
CA PHE A 475 3.15 -3.91 -14.69
C PHE A 475 4.63 -3.83 -15.09
N PRO A 476 5.55 -4.13 -14.15
CA PRO A 476 6.99 -4.14 -14.42
C PRO A 476 7.48 -5.45 -15.06
N PHE A 477 6.60 -6.30 -15.58
CA PHE A 477 6.93 -7.66 -16.00
C PHE A 477 8.06 -7.74 -17.03
N LEU A 478 8.16 -6.76 -17.94
CA LEU A 478 9.25 -6.67 -18.92
C LEU A 478 10.64 -6.49 -18.28
N ARG A 479 10.72 -6.03 -17.02
CA ARG A 479 11.98 -5.89 -16.28
C ARG A 479 12.45 -7.20 -15.65
N TYR A 480 11.59 -8.23 -15.62
CA TYR A 480 11.84 -9.49 -14.92
C TYR A 480 11.50 -10.69 -15.80
N GLU A 481 12.25 -10.83 -16.90
CA GLU A 481 12.06 -11.94 -17.86
C GLU A 481 12.16 -13.31 -17.19
N GLY A 482 11.28 -14.23 -17.58
CA GLY A 482 11.24 -15.60 -17.05
C GLY A 482 10.41 -15.76 -15.77
N LEU A 483 10.00 -14.65 -15.14
CA LEU A 483 9.02 -14.71 -14.06
C LEU A 483 7.60 -14.88 -14.60
N ASP A 484 6.73 -15.46 -13.79
CA ASP A 484 5.34 -15.56 -14.15
C ASP A 484 4.60 -14.23 -13.94
N ILE A 485 3.83 -13.85 -14.97
CA ILE A 485 3.04 -12.62 -15.02
C ILE A 485 1.59 -12.84 -14.60
N SER A 486 1.28 -13.98 -13.97
CA SER A 486 -0.06 -14.23 -13.42
C SER A 486 -0.41 -13.20 -12.36
N LEU A 487 -1.68 -12.82 -12.37
CA LEU A 487 -2.26 -11.96 -11.34
C LEU A 487 -2.71 -12.82 -10.16
N GLY A 488 -2.76 -12.23 -8.98
CA GLY A 488 -3.18 -12.92 -7.76
C GLY A 488 -3.45 -11.93 -6.62
N PRO A 489 -3.54 -12.43 -5.37
CA PRO A 489 -3.93 -11.59 -4.23
C PRO A 489 -2.81 -10.66 -3.73
N GLU A 490 -1.58 -10.79 -4.25
CA GLU A 490 -0.47 -9.87 -3.98
C GLU A 490 -0.28 -8.91 -5.16
N MET A 491 -0.23 -7.61 -4.86
CA MET A 491 -0.05 -6.56 -5.86
C MET A 491 1.35 -6.61 -6.49
N LYS A 492 1.42 -6.45 -7.82
CA LYS A 492 2.67 -6.41 -8.59
C LYS A 492 2.82 -5.16 -9.46
N SER A 493 1.74 -4.43 -9.70
CA SER A 493 1.75 -3.22 -10.50
C SER A 493 2.54 -2.08 -9.86
N THR A 494 3.12 -1.23 -10.70
CA THR A 494 3.95 -0.08 -10.28
C THR A 494 3.32 1.26 -10.59
N GLY A 495 2.23 1.27 -11.37
CA GLY A 495 1.51 2.49 -11.72
C GLY A 495 0.19 2.15 -12.39
N GLU A 496 -0.49 3.18 -12.89
CA GLU A 496 -1.82 3.06 -13.48
C GLU A 496 -2.03 4.08 -14.60
N VAL A 497 -3.00 3.80 -15.45
CA VAL A 497 -3.47 4.68 -16.52
C VAL A 497 -4.98 4.81 -16.47
N MET A 498 -5.51 5.91 -17.02
CA MET A 498 -6.94 6.20 -17.03
C MET A 498 -7.44 6.38 -18.47
N GLY A 499 -8.39 5.54 -18.89
CA GLY A 499 -9.13 5.71 -20.14
C GLY A 499 -10.51 6.33 -19.89
N ILE A 500 -10.86 7.40 -20.62
CA ILE A 500 -12.14 8.10 -20.46
C ILE A 500 -12.90 8.14 -21.78
N ASP A 501 -14.17 7.73 -21.76
CA ASP A 501 -15.09 7.85 -22.89
C ASP A 501 -16.56 7.74 -22.44
N VAL A 502 -17.50 8.21 -23.26
CA VAL A 502 -18.94 7.98 -23.01
C VAL A 502 -19.35 6.54 -23.34
N ASP A 503 -18.56 5.84 -24.16
CA ASP A 503 -18.69 4.41 -24.45
C ASP A 503 -17.70 3.61 -23.60
N LEU A 504 -18.21 2.73 -22.72
CA LEU A 504 -17.38 1.91 -21.83
C LEU A 504 -16.30 1.11 -22.58
N GLY A 505 -16.65 0.54 -23.74
CA GLY A 505 -15.69 -0.23 -24.54
C GLY A 505 -14.54 0.64 -25.05
N LEU A 506 -14.82 1.86 -25.48
CA LEU A 506 -13.76 2.82 -25.85
C LEU A 506 -12.94 3.29 -24.64
N ALA A 507 -13.57 3.51 -23.48
CA ALA A 507 -12.86 3.88 -22.26
C ALA A 507 -11.87 2.77 -21.85
N TYR A 508 -12.31 1.51 -21.86
CA TYR A 508 -11.45 0.35 -21.63
C TYR A 508 -10.36 0.21 -22.71
N ALA A 509 -10.71 0.33 -23.99
CA ALA A 509 -9.73 0.26 -25.07
C ALA A 509 -8.63 1.34 -24.95
N LYS A 510 -8.99 2.55 -24.52
CA LYS A 510 -8.03 3.64 -24.26
C LYS A 510 -7.10 3.30 -23.10
N SER A 511 -7.59 2.68 -22.03
CA SER A 511 -6.72 2.24 -20.93
C SER A 511 -5.72 1.17 -21.40
N GLN A 512 -6.15 0.19 -22.19
CA GLN A 512 -5.25 -0.81 -22.81
C GLN A 512 -4.23 -0.20 -23.78
N MET A 513 -4.58 0.87 -24.50
CA MET A 513 -3.62 1.59 -25.35
C MET A 513 -2.54 2.31 -24.53
N ALA A 514 -2.90 2.82 -23.35
CA ALA A 514 -1.99 3.53 -22.46
C ALA A 514 -1.15 2.57 -21.59
N ALA A 515 -1.66 1.39 -21.28
CA ALA A 515 -0.94 0.28 -20.65
C ALA A 515 -0.61 -0.79 -21.72
N PRO A 516 0.40 -0.56 -22.58
CA PRO A 516 0.63 -1.37 -23.77
C PRO A 516 0.87 -2.86 -23.43
N PRO A 517 0.53 -3.78 -24.35
CA PRO A 517 0.16 -3.53 -25.75
C PRO A 517 -1.34 -3.27 -26.01
N PRO A 518 -1.69 -2.48 -27.06
CA PRO A 518 -3.08 -2.12 -27.35
C PRO A 518 -3.91 -3.29 -27.88
N LEU A 519 -5.23 -3.22 -27.70
CA LEU A 519 -6.16 -4.21 -28.24
C LEU A 519 -6.15 -4.26 -29.78
N PRO A 520 -6.13 -5.44 -30.41
CA PRO A 520 -6.15 -5.59 -31.87
C PRO A 520 -7.57 -5.39 -32.41
N LYS A 521 -7.69 -5.02 -33.70
CA LYS A 521 -8.99 -4.93 -34.39
C LYS A 521 -9.40 -6.21 -35.13
N GLY A 522 -8.51 -7.19 -35.24
CA GLY A 522 -8.73 -8.45 -35.95
C GLY A 522 -7.52 -9.38 -35.86
N GLY A 523 -7.59 -10.50 -36.57
CA GLY A 523 -6.54 -11.52 -36.59
C GLY A 523 -6.98 -12.79 -35.89
N ARG A 524 -6.07 -13.39 -35.11
CA ARG A 524 -6.29 -14.70 -34.51
C ARG A 524 -6.07 -14.65 -33.01
N VAL A 525 -7.03 -15.19 -32.27
CA VAL A 525 -6.99 -15.33 -30.81
C VAL A 525 -6.53 -16.73 -30.46
N PHE A 526 -5.54 -16.82 -29.57
CA PHE A 526 -5.18 -18.06 -28.92
C PHE A 526 -5.87 -18.17 -27.55
N ILE A 527 -6.59 -19.26 -27.33
CA ILE A 527 -7.32 -19.53 -26.07
C ILE A 527 -6.78 -20.81 -25.44
N SER A 528 -6.32 -20.72 -24.19
CA SER A 528 -5.92 -21.89 -23.39
C SER A 528 -6.18 -21.59 -21.92
N VAL A 529 -7.23 -22.17 -21.36
CA VAL A 529 -7.74 -21.85 -20.01
C VAL A 529 -7.70 -23.05 -19.08
N LYS A 530 -7.65 -22.81 -17.76
CA LYS A 530 -7.81 -23.86 -16.73
C LYS A 530 -9.18 -24.55 -16.86
N ASP A 531 -9.32 -25.73 -16.28
CA ASP A 531 -10.53 -26.55 -16.43
C ASP A 531 -11.81 -25.85 -15.96
N ALA A 532 -11.74 -25.13 -14.84
CA ALA A 532 -12.87 -24.38 -14.28
C ALA A 532 -13.39 -23.27 -15.21
N ASP A 533 -12.54 -22.73 -16.08
CA ASP A 533 -12.89 -21.60 -16.95
C ASP A 533 -13.43 -22.04 -18.32
N LYS A 534 -13.43 -23.35 -18.61
CA LYS A 534 -13.82 -23.89 -19.92
C LYS A 534 -15.27 -23.56 -20.28
N GLU A 535 -16.17 -23.54 -19.31
CA GLU A 535 -17.56 -23.15 -19.55
C GLU A 535 -17.68 -21.64 -19.75
N ALA A 536 -17.06 -20.86 -18.86
CA ALA A 536 -17.09 -19.41 -18.87
C ALA A 536 -16.44 -18.79 -20.13
N VAL A 537 -15.43 -19.44 -20.73
CA VAL A 537 -14.75 -18.93 -21.93
C VAL A 537 -15.57 -19.12 -23.22
N ILE A 538 -16.54 -20.03 -23.26
CA ILE A 538 -17.38 -20.29 -24.45
C ILE A 538 -18.08 -19.02 -24.97
N PRO A 539 -18.82 -18.25 -24.14
CA PRO A 539 -19.45 -17.02 -24.61
C PRO A 539 -18.41 -16.00 -25.11
N VAL A 540 -17.26 -15.89 -24.44
CA VAL A 540 -16.17 -14.99 -24.85
C VAL A 540 -15.63 -15.38 -26.23
N ALA A 541 -15.37 -16.66 -26.46
CA ALA A 541 -14.94 -17.19 -27.75
C ALA A 541 -15.96 -16.89 -28.87
N ARG A 542 -17.27 -17.02 -28.58
CA ARG A 542 -18.32 -16.66 -29.55
C ARG A 542 -18.29 -15.17 -29.89
N GLU A 543 -18.01 -14.30 -28.92
CA GLU A 543 -17.86 -12.87 -29.19
C GLU A 543 -16.65 -12.58 -30.09
N PHE A 544 -15.50 -13.21 -29.86
CA PHE A 544 -14.35 -13.06 -30.76
C PHE A 544 -14.65 -13.53 -32.20
N LEU A 545 -15.38 -14.64 -32.39
CA LEU A 545 -15.83 -15.06 -33.73
C LEU A 545 -16.76 -14.03 -34.38
N LYS A 546 -17.70 -13.44 -33.63
CA LYS A 546 -18.58 -12.37 -34.14
C LYS A 546 -17.81 -11.12 -34.55
N LEU A 547 -16.69 -10.84 -33.88
CA LEU A 547 -15.77 -9.75 -34.22
C LEU A 547 -14.85 -10.06 -35.41
N GLY A 548 -14.96 -11.26 -36.00
CA GLY A 548 -14.20 -11.68 -37.17
C GLY A 548 -12.83 -12.28 -36.86
N PHE A 549 -12.55 -12.64 -35.60
CA PHE A 549 -11.31 -13.34 -35.26
C PHE A 549 -11.39 -14.83 -35.59
N GLU A 550 -10.24 -15.40 -35.96
CA GLU A 550 -10.06 -16.85 -35.93
C GLU A 550 -9.64 -17.30 -34.53
N ILE A 551 -10.06 -18.49 -34.11
CA ILE A 551 -9.70 -19.06 -32.81
C ILE A 551 -8.77 -20.25 -33.00
N ILE A 552 -7.62 -20.21 -32.32
CA ILE A 552 -6.78 -21.38 -32.10
C ILE A 552 -6.71 -21.73 -30.61
N SER A 553 -6.54 -23.01 -30.31
CA SER A 553 -6.58 -23.46 -28.91
C SER A 553 -5.80 -24.75 -28.70
N THR A 554 -5.30 -24.95 -27.48
CA THR A 554 -4.75 -26.24 -27.03
C THR A 554 -5.83 -27.31 -26.96
N SER A 555 -5.42 -28.58 -26.96
CA SER A 555 -6.29 -29.76 -27.03
C SER A 555 -7.48 -29.74 -26.05
N GLY A 556 -7.24 -29.43 -24.78
CA GLY A 556 -8.29 -29.44 -23.74
C GLY A 556 -9.35 -28.36 -23.93
N THR A 557 -8.93 -27.12 -24.18
CA THR A 557 -9.85 -26.01 -24.42
C THR A 557 -10.54 -26.14 -25.79
N ALA A 558 -9.85 -26.67 -26.81
CA ALA A 558 -10.42 -26.89 -28.14
C ALA A 558 -11.56 -27.92 -28.10
N ALA A 559 -11.42 -28.98 -27.28
CA ALA A 559 -12.48 -29.97 -27.09
C ALA A 559 -13.75 -29.36 -26.48
N ALA A 560 -13.60 -28.51 -25.44
CA ALA A 560 -14.73 -27.82 -24.81
C ALA A 560 -15.43 -26.86 -25.79
N LEU A 561 -14.65 -26.07 -26.55
CA LEU A 561 -15.18 -25.17 -27.57
C LEU A 561 -15.89 -25.91 -28.69
N ALA A 562 -15.31 -27.01 -29.19
CA ALA A 562 -15.91 -27.84 -30.24
C ALA A 562 -17.22 -28.50 -29.78
N ALA A 563 -17.26 -29.01 -28.54
CA ALA A 563 -18.49 -29.55 -27.93
C ALA A 563 -19.60 -28.49 -27.86
N ALA A 564 -19.25 -27.23 -27.62
CA ALA A 564 -20.14 -26.07 -27.64
C ALA A 564 -20.43 -25.50 -29.05
N LYS A 565 -20.01 -26.22 -30.11
CA LYS A 565 -20.15 -25.84 -31.52
C LYS A 565 -19.47 -24.51 -31.90
N VAL A 566 -18.40 -24.16 -31.20
CA VAL A 566 -17.57 -22.99 -31.51
C VAL A 566 -16.46 -23.42 -32.48
N LYS A 567 -16.34 -22.72 -33.61
CA LYS A 567 -15.28 -22.98 -34.61
C LYS A 567 -13.91 -22.70 -33.97
N VAL A 568 -13.04 -23.71 -33.94
CA VAL A 568 -11.71 -23.62 -33.34
C VAL A 568 -10.72 -24.49 -34.11
N THR A 569 -9.51 -23.97 -34.31
CA THR A 569 -8.39 -24.72 -34.88
C THR A 569 -7.48 -25.21 -33.77
N LYS A 570 -7.30 -26.53 -33.66
CA LYS A 570 -6.43 -27.13 -32.64
C LYS A 570 -4.96 -26.84 -32.96
N VAL A 571 -4.17 -26.50 -31.94
CA VAL A 571 -2.71 -26.37 -32.01
C VAL A 571 -2.06 -27.28 -30.95
N PHE A 572 -0.85 -27.78 -31.24
CA PHE A 572 -0.08 -28.57 -30.29
C PHE A 572 0.29 -27.75 -29.05
N LYS A 573 0.26 -28.36 -27.87
CA LYS A 573 1.00 -27.84 -26.72
C LYS A 573 2.51 -27.90 -26.98
N ILE A 574 3.28 -27.17 -26.18
CA ILE A 574 4.75 -27.06 -26.33
C ILE A 574 5.44 -28.44 -26.41
N HIS A 575 5.02 -29.40 -25.59
CA HIS A 575 5.55 -30.76 -25.56
C HIS A 575 4.88 -31.74 -26.55
N GLU A 576 3.78 -31.37 -27.19
CA GLU A 576 3.00 -32.27 -28.06
C GLU A 576 3.52 -32.28 -29.51
N GLY A 577 4.19 -31.23 -29.98
CA GLY A 577 4.72 -31.16 -31.35
C GLY A 577 4.86 -29.75 -31.91
N ARG A 578 5.03 -29.63 -33.24
CA ARG A 578 5.10 -28.35 -33.99
C ARG A 578 4.14 -28.36 -35.20
N PRO A 579 3.58 -27.21 -35.61
CA PRO A 579 3.72 -25.91 -34.97
C PRO A 579 2.92 -25.84 -33.66
N ASN A 580 3.55 -25.36 -32.58
CA ASN A 580 2.88 -25.07 -31.31
C ASN A 580 2.65 -23.56 -31.15
N VAL A 581 2.03 -23.16 -30.02
CA VAL A 581 1.74 -21.75 -29.73
C VAL A 581 2.97 -20.83 -29.79
N LEU A 582 4.16 -21.29 -29.38
CA LEU A 582 5.37 -20.46 -29.43
C LEU A 582 5.83 -20.21 -30.86
N ASP A 583 5.70 -21.21 -31.74
CA ASP A 583 5.98 -21.06 -33.16
C ASP A 583 5.01 -20.05 -33.79
N ARG A 584 3.74 -20.12 -33.43
CA ARG A 584 2.70 -19.20 -33.89
C ARG A 584 2.93 -17.76 -33.40
N ILE A 585 3.34 -17.57 -32.14
CA ILE A 585 3.72 -16.25 -31.61
C ILE A 585 4.90 -15.70 -32.42
N LYS A 586 5.96 -16.49 -32.62
CA LYS A 586 7.16 -16.07 -33.36
C LYS A 586 6.87 -15.72 -34.82
N ASN A 587 5.94 -16.42 -35.45
CA ASN A 587 5.53 -16.16 -36.84
C ASN A 587 4.61 -14.94 -37.00
N GLY A 588 4.17 -14.31 -35.91
CA GLY A 588 3.17 -13.22 -35.96
C GLY A 588 1.75 -13.71 -36.30
N ASP A 589 1.47 -15.00 -36.11
CA ASP A 589 0.18 -15.63 -36.44
C ASP A 589 -0.93 -15.33 -35.41
N ILE A 590 -0.58 -14.77 -34.25
CA ILE A 590 -1.47 -14.53 -33.11
C ILE A 590 -1.46 -13.03 -32.79
N THR A 591 -2.64 -12.44 -32.62
CA THR A 591 -2.80 -11.03 -32.28
C THR A 591 -3.40 -10.79 -30.90
N PHE A 592 -3.93 -11.83 -30.26
CA PHE A 592 -4.50 -11.76 -28.91
C PHE A 592 -4.38 -13.11 -28.18
N ILE A 593 -4.14 -13.08 -26.87
CA ILE A 593 -4.02 -14.31 -26.07
C ILE A 593 -4.96 -14.27 -24.86
N ILE A 594 -5.68 -15.36 -24.65
CA ILE A 594 -6.44 -15.65 -23.42
C ILE A 594 -5.77 -16.87 -22.78
N ASN A 595 -5.10 -16.66 -21.64
CA ASN A 595 -4.45 -17.74 -20.92
C ASN A 595 -4.63 -17.62 -19.41
N THR A 596 -5.58 -18.39 -18.86
CA THR A 596 -5.84 -18.39 -17.42
C THR A 596 -4.95 -19.42 -16.71
N PRO A 597 -4.33 -19.07 -15.57
CA PRO A 597 -3.33 -19.91 -14.91
C PRO A 597 -3.94 -21.10 -14.17
N SER A 598 -3.28 -22.26 -14.25
CA SER A 598 -3.69 -23.49 -13.55
C SER A 598 -3.15 -23.55 -12.11
N GLY A 599 -3.70 -22.75 -11.19
CA GLY A 599 -3.31 -22.76 -9.77
C GLY A 599 -2.00 -22.01 -9.46
N LYS A 600 -1.45 -22.20 -8.24
CA LYS A 600 -0.31 -21.41 -7.72
C LYS A 600 1.00 -21.63 -8.45
N ILE A 601 1.35 -22.88 -8.75
CA ILE A 601 2.52 -23.21 -9.55
C ILE A 601 1.98 -23.42 -10.96
N PRO A 602 2.01 -22.38 -11.81
CA PRO A 602 1.60 -22.58 -13.18
C PRO A 602 2.55 -23.60 -13.78
N ARG A 603 2.01 -24.41 -14.69
CA ARG A 603 2.85 -25.34 -15.43
C ARG A 603 3.92 -24.52 -16.14
N GLU A 604 5.17 -24.99 -16.14
CA GLU A 604 6.31 -24.30 -16.77
C GLU A 604 5.97 -23.80 -18.18
N HIS A 605 5.27 -24.62 -18.97
CA HIS A 605 4.77 -24.28 -20.29
C HIS A 605 3.84 -23.06 -20.34
N GLU A 606 3.01 -22.82 -19.32
CA GLU A 606 2.13 -21.64 -19.27
C GLU A 606 2.94 -20.36 -19.05
N VAL A 607 3.93 -20.40 -18.15
CA VAL A 607 4.84 -19.28 -17.90
C VAL A 607 5.58 -18.90 -19.18
N VAL A 608 6.05 -19.90 -19.93
CA VAL A 608 6.74 -19.69 -21.21
C VAL A 608 5.83 -19.04 -22.25
N ILE A 609 4.55 -19.42 -22.34
CA ILE A 609 3.58 -18.79 -23.25
C ILE A 609 3.39 -17.31 -22.91
N ARG A 610 3.17 -17.01 -21.63
CA ARG A 610 2.93 -15.64 -21.18
C ARG A 610 4.14 -14.72 -21.37
N ASN A 611 5.34 -15.22 -21.08
CA ASN A 611 6.58 -14.50 -21.34
C ASN A 611 6.79 -14.26 -22.84
N ALA A 612 6.53 -15.26 -23.69
CA ALA A 612 6.62 -15.11 -25.14
C ALA A 612 5.62 -14.08 -25.68
N ALA A 613 4.40 -14.03 -25.13
CA ALA A 613 3.39 -13.03 -25.48
C ALA A 613 3.87 -11.60 -25.15
N LEU A 614 4.39 -11.42 -23.93
CA LEU A 614 4.89 -10.14 -23.45
C LEU A 614 6.08 -9.66 -24.30
N ALA A 615 7.04 -10.54 -24.59
CA ALA A 615 8.19 -10.24 -25.45
C ALA A 615 7.78 -9.88 -26.89
N ALA A 616 6.75 -10.56 -27.42
CA ALA A 616 6.17 -10.28 -28.73
C ALA A 616 5.21 -9.08 -28.75
N LYS A 617 4.99 -8.42 -27.60
CA LYS A 617 4.03 -7.31 -27.44
C LYS A 617 2.62 -7.67 -27.89
N ILE A 618 2.20 -8.90 -27.63
CA ILE A 618 0.84 -9.38 -27.89
C ILE A 618 0.00 -9.20 -26.62
N PRO A 619 -1.15 -8.52 -26.68
CA PRO A 619 -2.04 -8.38 -25.51
C PRO A 619 -2.50 -9.74 -25.02
N ILE A 620 -2.43 -9.91 -23.70
CA ILE A 620 -2.72 -11.15 -23.01
C ILE A 620 -3.64 -10.92 -21.82
N MET A 621 -4.69 -11.71 -21.73
CA MET A 621 -5.64 -11.71 -20.61
C MET A 621 -5.50 -12.98 -19.80
N THR A 622 -5.31 -12.83 -18.48
CA THR A 622 -5.12 -13.94 -17.53
C THR A 622 -6.41 -14.30 -16.78
N THR A 623 -7.50 -13.56 -17.00
CA THR A 623 -8.84 -13.83 -16.48
C THR A 623 -9.86 -13.86 -17.62
N VAL A 624 -10.95 -14.60 -17.44
CA VAL A 624 -12.04 -14.66 -18.43
C VAL A 624 -12.78 -13.32 -18.50
N ARG A 625 -12.92 -12.61 -17.37
CA ARG A 625 -13.59 -11.31 -17.30
C ARG A 625 -12.84 -10.22 -18.07
N ALA A 626 -11.51 -10.16 -17.94
CA ALA A 626 -10.68 -9.25 -18.72
C ALA A 626 -10.73 -9.57 -20.23
N ALA A 627 -10.81 -10.86 -20.59
CA ALA A 627 -11.00 -11.26 -21.99
C ALA A 627 -12.36 -10.81 -22.55
N LEU A 628 -13.43 -10.86 -21.76
CA LEU A 628 -14.74 -10.34 -22.15
C LEU A 628 -14.74 -8.80 -22.28
N ALA A 629 -14.13 -8.10 -21.32
CA ALA A 629 -13.97 -6.65 -21.38
C ALA A 629 -13.17 -6.22 -22.63
N SER A 630 -12.11 -6.96 -22.95
CA SER A 630 -11.33 -6.80 -24.18
C SER A 630 -12.16 -7.01 -25.43
N ALA A 631 -12.97 -8.06 -25.51
CA ALA A 631 -13.87 -8.27 -26.66
C ALA A 631 -14.85 -7.09 -26.83
N ASN A 632 -15.40 -6.56 -25.74
CA ASN A 632 -16.26 -5.37 -25.78
C ASN A 632 -15.49 -4.12 -26.23
N GLY A 633 -14.26 -3.92 -25.75
CA GLY A 633 -13.40 -2.83 -26.19
C GLY A 633 -13.06 -2.90 -27.68
N ILE A 634 -12.74 -4.09 -28.18
CA ILE A 634 -12.49 -4.34 -29.61
C ILE A 634 -13.75 -4.06 -30.44
N ARG A 635 -14.93 -4.49 -29.98
CA ARG A 635 -16.21 -4.18 -30.63
C ARG A 635 -16.40 -2.67 -30.80
N SER A 636 -16.13 -1.90 -29.76
CA SER A 636 -16.22 -0.45 -29.81
C SER A 636 -15.17 0.18 -30.74
N LEU A 637 -13.93 -0.32 -30.74
CA LEU A 637 -12.86 0.10 -31.65
C LEU A 637 -13.13 -0.20 -33.13
N GLN A 638 -13.89 -1.26 -33.44
CA GLN A 638 -14.32 -1.58 -34.79
C GLN A 638 -15.48 -0.67 -35.25
N LYS A 639 -16.37 -0.27 -34.33
CA LYS A 639 -17.58 0.52 -34.65
C LYS A 639 -17.39 2.02 -34.61
N ARG A 640 -16.46 2.52 -33.79
CA ARG A 640 -16.30 3.95 -33.50
C ARG A 640 -14.85 4.40 -33.69
N LYS A 641 -14.66 5.68 -33.98
CA LYS A 641 -13.32 6.30 -33.98
C LYS A 641 -12.94 6.72 -32.56
N VAL A 642 -11.68 6.56 -32.21
CA VAL A 642 -11.13 7.07 -30.95
C VAL A 642 -11.07 8.60 -31.03
N GLN A 643 -11.60 9.27 -30.00
CA GLN A 643 -11.56 10.73 -29.86
C GLN A 643 -10.82 11.11 -28.58
N VAL A 644 -10.29 12.32 -28.55
CA VAL A 644 -9.63 12.91 -27.38
C VAL A 644 -10.46 14.07 -26.85
N ARG A 645 -10.46 14.23 -25.53
CA ARG A 645 -11.14 15.31 -24.81
C ARG A 645 -10.35 15.61 -23.55
N SER A 646 -10.19 16.88 -23.23
CA SER A 646 -9.51 17.35 -22.03
C SER A 646 -10.35 17.08 -20.77
N LEU A 647 -9.69 16.99 -19.61
CA LEU A 647 -10.39 16.86 -18.32
C LEU A 647 -11.33 18.03 -18.06
N GLN A 648 -10.93 19.25 -18.45
CA GLN A 648 -11.72 20.46 -18.31
C GLN A 648 -13.05 20.35 -19.06
N GLU A 649 -13.02 19.83 -20.30
CA GLU A 649 -14.25 19.62 -21.05
C GLU A 649 -15.11 18.53 -20.40
N TYR A 650 -14.54 17.43 -19.88
CA TYR A 650 -15.31 16.43 -19.14
C TYR A 650 -15.96 17.03 -17.89
N HIS A 651 -15.22 17.78 -17.09
CA HIS A 651 -15.71 18.39 -15.84
C HIS A 651 -16.74 19.49 -16.09
N ALA A 652 -16.63 20.24 -17.18
CA ALA A 652 -17.66 21.21 -17.58
C ALA A 652 -19.04 20.57 -17.79
N SER A 653 -19.11 19.28 -18.16
CA SER A 653 -20.39 18.57 -18.35
C SER A 653 -21.10 18.13 -17.05
N HIS A 654 -20.43 18.30 -15.90
CA HIS A 654 -20.94 18.00 -14.56
C HIS A 654 -21.47 19.24 -13.82
N ARG A 655 -21.12 20.44 -14.30
CA ARG A 655 -21.57 21.72 -13.74
C ARG A 655 -22.94 22.13 -14.25
#